data_AF-A0A9E2AAI4-F1
#
_entry.id   AF-A0A9E2AAI4-F1
#
_cell.length_a   1.000
_cell.length_b   1.000
_cell.length_c   1.000
_cell.angle_alpha   90.00
_cell.angle_beta   90.00
_cell.angle_gamma   90.00
#
_symmetry.space_group_name_H-M   'P 1'
#
loop_
_entity.id
_entity.type
_entity.pdbx_description
1 polymer ?
#
loop_
_entity_poly.entity_id
_entity_poly.type
_entity_poly.pdbx_seq_one_letter_code
_entity_poly.pdbx_strand_id
1 'polypeptide(L)'
;MTLPTSMQYSLYLPRVLLGWLASGSDQPYLEIDGTLVFSDISGFTALTERLAEKGKEGAEEVTTVLNGAFTELLNASALEGGDLIKFGGDALLLLFSGEGHAARAAVAAFDMRDALEDYQESRSPTPLTMSVGLASGPVQLFIAGDTSREVIVAGPTATTLTEMEGTAESGDILLAPSTAELIDDFALGDEKGGGVLLEDAPDADEPDDDEEFGEAPDVDLGDYVSSRLRKHLSLGFNEGEHRFANIAFVKVEGFDSYLEANGSNVAQADLDAVVKQVQAAADHYAVTFLQTDISADGVKMMLASGVPERADRDRERMLRTLDRVTSVESPFEIHVGAAHGSVFAGDLGARTRRVYTVMGDTVNLAARLASAAEARQVLVTEEFDDVHIFETTPLEPVDLKGKSKPVIPYLLGGPLEADDAAAQTDLLPLIGRDEELTTLTNLVEEAAEGSGSIVTVVGAAGTGKTRLLQEVRDRAADAQVVVANCEPYESNTAFFALGQLVRNALNVHREDEDPAGRLTEILIGADPELAPWVPLVARVAGISMDPTPEVEALDAKFQETKTAEVIGAAMAATLEGTVIAFIDGAQWIDDASQSLLDHLVPTISAEPWVVVASSRVAPEDESAQTLNLEPLDAESSTALAVAALGDQALPAPVIDAIVSRSGGNPFFLLELVGSASEGDGQLPTSVEAAVAARIDHLQVRDRRLLGYAAVLGQQFSLDLMADALPDASVDDTDAWQRLAEFLETSLGGKVRFRQPIVRDVAYEGLPFERRRQLHEAIGEALERRARKRPERFAELLSLHFDLAGVFSKAWEYSVMAAERARRKYANVDAAELYRRALDAEDSMEGEAPPTERAQVAEALGDVTEVAGLYGKAEEAFLEAQRIFGEAGV
;
A
#
# COMPACT_ATOMS: atom_id res chain seq x y z
N MET A 1 20.92 3.32 -10.04
CA MET A 1 21.02 4.18 -11.24
C MET A 1 19.73 4.00 -12.02
N THR A 2 18.87 5.02 -12.04
CA THR A 2 17.64 5.04 -12.83
C THR A 2 17.98 5.18 -14.32
N LEU A 3 17.53 4.24 -15.13
CA LEU A 3 17.62 4.34 -16.59
C LEU A 3 16.79 5.55 -17.07
N PRO A 4 17.16 6.21 -18.19
CA PRO A 4 16.29 7.20 -18.83
C PRO A 4 14.88 6.63 -19.06
N THR A 5 13.82 7.45 -18.93
CA THR A 5 12.41 6.99 -19.02
C THR A 5 12.10 6.19 -20.29
N SER A 6 12.76 6.51 -21.42
CA SER A 6 12.64 5.75 -22.67
C SER A 6 13.29 4.36 -22.61
N MET A 7 14.43 4.21 -21.91
CA MET A 7 15.08 2.91 -21.69
C MET A 7 14.30 2.03 -20.70
N GLN A 8 13.47 2.61 -19.82
CA GLN A 8 12.67 1.83 -18.87
C GLN A 8 11.58 1.00 -19.59
N TYR A 9 10.95 1.54 -20.64
CA TYR A 9 9.94 0.81 -21.42
C TYR A 9 10.52 -0.30 -22.28
N SER A 10 11.80 -0.21 -22.69
CA SER A 10 12.45 -1.26 -23.48
C SER A 10 12.44 -2.63 -22.80
N LEU A 11 12.44 -2.66 -21.45
CA LEU A 11 12.32 -3.90 -20.66
C LEU A 11 10.96 -4.59 -20.82
N TYR A 12 9.93 -3.85 -21.22
CA TYR A 12 8.56 -4.34 -21.38
C TYR A 12 8.23 -4.72 -22.82
N LEU A 13 9.16 -4.52 -23.75
CA LEU A 13 8.98 -4.75 -25.18
C LEU A 13 9.89 -5.88 -25.68
N PRO A 14 9.45 -6.66 -26.69
CA PRO A 14 10.25 -7.75 -27.24
C PRO A 14 11.37 -7.24 -28.16
N ARG A 15 12.46 -8.00 -28.30
CA ARG A 15 13.62 -7.54 -29.09
C ARG A 15 13.27 -7.41 -30.57
N VAL A 16 12.44 -8.30 -31.11
CA VAL A 16 11.97 -8.28 -32.49
C VAL A 16 11.25 -6.96 -32.82
N LEU A 17 10.48 -6.40 -31.88
CA LEU A 17 9.86 -5.09 -32.05
C LEU A 17 10.90 -3.98 -32.05
N LEU A 18 11.85 -4.00 -31.12
CA LEU A 18 12.89 -2.98 -31.05
C LEU A 18 13.74 -2.96 -32.33
N GLY A 19 14.09 -4.15 -32.85
CA GLY A 19 14.79 -4.31 -34.13
C GLY A 19 13.95 -3.83 -35.32
N TRP A 20 12.67 -4.17 -35.35
CA TRP A 20 11.74 -3.72 -36.40
C TRP A 20 11.60 -2.19 -36.41
N LEU A 21 11.49 -1.55 -35.25
CA LEU A 21 11.42 -0.09 -35.15
C LEU A 21 12.76 0.57 -35.53
N ALA A 22 13.89 -0.02 -35.12
CA ALA A 22 15.23 0.48 -35.45
C ALA A 22 15.54 0.37 -36.95
N SER A 23 14.91 -0.57 -37.66
CA SER A 23 15.07 -0.69 -39.11
C SER A 23 14.46 0.48 -39.90
N GLY A 24 13.64 1.33 -39.25
CA GLY A 24 12.93 2.45 -39.89
C GLY A 24 11.84 1.99 -40.88
N SER A 25 11.32 0.77 -40.73
CA SER A 25 10.24 0.26 -41.58
C SER A 25 8.90 0.89 -41.17
N ASP A 26 8.21 1.53 -42.13
CA ASP A 26 6.86 2.05 -41.92
C ASP A 26 5.76 0.98 -42.13
N GLN A 27 6.13 -0.27 -42.43
CA GLN A 27 5.14 -1.34 -42.59
C GLN A 27 4.54 -1.70 -41.23
N PRO A 28 3.21 -1.84 -41.11
CA PRO A 28 2.56 -2.19 -39.85
C PRO A 28 2.44 -3.71 -39.63
N TYR A 29 3.07 -4.51 -40.50
CA TYR A 29 3.20 -5.96 -40.36
C TYR A 29 4.62 -6.40 -40.73
N LEU A 30 5.04 -7.54 -40.19
CA LEU A 30 6.33 -8.18 -40.42
C LEU A 30 6.12 -9.69 -40.58
N GLU A 31 6.78 -10.29 -41.56
CA GLU A 31 6.80 -11.73 -41.77
C GLU A 31 8.24 -12.24 -41.61
N ILE A 32 8.42 -13.21 -40.71
CA ILE A 32 9.73 -13.79 -40.37
C ILE A 32 9.62 -15.31 -40.55
N ASP A 33 10.56 -15.91 -41.27
CA ASP A 33 10.69 -17.37 -41.26
C ASP A 33 11.39 -17.79 -39.96
N GLY A 34 10.74 -18.64 -39.17
CA GLY A 34 11.24 -18.98 -37.84
C GLY A 34 10.42 -20.05 -37.13
N THR A 35 10.79 -20.32 -35.87
CA THR A 35 10.10 -21.23 -34.98
C THR A 35 9.54 -20.47 -33.80
N LEU A 36 8.23 -20.62 -33.57
CA LEU A 36 7.60 -20.18 -32.32
C LEU A 36 7.63 -21.32 -31.30
N VAL A 37 7.84 -20.94 -30.03
CA VAL A 37 7.73 -21.85 -28.88
C VAL A 37 6.71 -21.25 -27.91
N PHE A 38 5.72 -22.05 -27.52
CA PHE A 38 4.75 -21.69 -26.48
C PHE A 38 4.90 -22.67 -25.32
N SER A 39 5.32 -22.14 -24.18
CA SER A 39 5.64 -22.91 -22.98
C SER A 39 4.69 -22.50 -21.87
N ASP A 40 3.70 -23.35 -21.56
CA ASP A 40 2.80 -23.16 -20.43
C ASP A 40 3.36 -23.82 -19.17
N ILE A 41 3.37 -23.12 -18.04
CA ILE A 41 3.99 -23.58 -16.80
C ILE A 41 2.90 -23.99 -15.81
N SER A 42 2.71 -25.29 -15.70
CA SER A 42 1.75 -25.92 -14.79
C SER A 42 2.21 -25.86 -13.33
N GLY A 43 1.28 -25.50 -12.44
CA GLY A 43 1.48 -25.48 -10.98
C GLY A 43 1.52 -24.07 -10.36
N PHE A 44 1.67 -23.02 -11.17
CA PHE A 44 1.69 -21.65 -10.66
C PHE A 44 0.36 -21.20 -10.11
N THR A 45 -0.75 -21.46 -10.80
CA THR A 45 -2.09 -21.11 -10.29
C THR A 45 -2.31 -21.72 -8.89
N ALA A 46 -2.00 -23.01 -8.71
CA ALA A 46 -2.13 -23.68 -7.40
C ALA A 46 -1.18 -23.09 -6.33
N LEU A 47 0.04 -22.70 -6.72
CA LEU A 47 0.98 -22.00 -5.84
C LEU A 47 0.42 -20.64 -5.40
N THR A 48 -0.10 -19.85 -6.35
CA THR A 48 -0.67 -18.52 -6.08
C THR A 48 -1.90 -18.60 -5.17
N GLU A 49 -2.79 -19.58 -5.37
CA GLU A 49 -3.95 -19.79 -4.51
C GLU A 49 -3.57 -20.18 -3.09
N ARG A 50 -2.64 -21.13 -2.91
CA ARG A 50 -2.18 -21.54 -1.59
C ARG A 50 -1.50 -20.39 -0.84
N LEU A 51 -0.71 -19.58 -1.55
CA LEU A 51 0.00 -18.46 -0.93
C LEU A 51 -0.92 -17.27 -0.68
N ALA A 52 -2.03 -17.11 -1.40
CA ALA A 52 -3.04 -16.11 -1.09
C ALA A 52 -3.57 -16.22 0.36
N GLU A 53 -3.63 -17.43 0.94
CA GLU A 53 -4.02 -17.65 2.35
C GLU A 53 -3.06 -17.01 3.36
N LYS A 54 -1.78 -16.81 2.99
CA LYS A 54 -0.77 -16.14 3.83
C LYS A 54 -0.81 -14.60 3.71
N GLY A 55 -1.75 -14.05 2.95
CA GLY A 55 -1.86 -12.61 2.74
C GLY A 55 -0.62 -12.04 2.04
N LYS A 56 -0.04 -10.95 2.60
CA LYS A 56 1.05 -10.21 1.95
C LYS A 56 2.37 -10.97 1.86
N GLU A 57 2.72 -11.72 2.91
CA GLU A 57 3.90 -12.60 2.88
C GLU A 57 3.77 -13.64 1.75
N GLY A 58 2.55 -14.12 1.50
CA GLY A 58 2.26 -14.99 0.38
C GLY A 58 2.45 -14.32 -0.98
N ALA A 59 2.00 -13.08 -1.16
CA ALA A 59 2.19 -12.33 -2.41
C ALA A 59 3.68 -12.08 -2.73
N GLU A 60 4.49 -11.78 -1.71
CA GLU A 60 5.94 -11.63 -1.84
C GLU A 60 6.61 -12.96 -2.22
N GLU A 61 6.20 -14.06 -1.57
CA GLU A 61 6.69 -15.42 -1.86
C GLU A 61 6.34 -15.83 -3.30
N VAL A 62 5.11 -15.56 -3.76
CA VAL A 62 4.68 -15.77 -5.16
C VAL A 62 5.58 -15.01 -6.13
N THR A 63 5.78 -13.71 -5.89
CA THR A 63 6.63 -12.85 -6.75
C THR A 63 8.06 -13.39 -6.83
N THR A 64 8.62 -13.79 -5.69
CA THR A 64 10.00 -14.30 -5.60
C THR A 64 10.15 -15.63 -6.34
N VAL A 65 9.23 -16.57 -6.12
CA VAL A 65 9.28 -17.89 -6.75
C VAL A 65 9.06 -17.79 -8.26
N LEU A 66 8.06 -17.01 -8.71
CA LEU A 66 7.77 -16.79 -10.13
C LEU A 66 8.92 -16.12 -10.86
N ASN A 67 9.45 -15.01 -10.30
CA ASN A 67 10.54 -14.28 -10.95
C ASN A 67 11.82 -15.10 -11.03
N GLY A 68 12.09 -15.94 -10.02
CA GLY A 68 13.22 -16.88 -10.09
C GLY A 68 13.02 -17.91 -11.20
N ALA A 69 11.85 -18.56 -11.27
CA ALA A 69 11.56 -19.55 -12.30
C ALA A 69 11.62 -18.96 -13.73
N PHE A 70 10.96 -17.82 -13.97
CA PHE A 70 11.03 -17.15 -15.26
C PHE A 70 12.46 -16.69 -15.60
N THR A 71 13.27 -16.30 -14.62
CA THR A 71 14.66 -15.92 -14.87
C THR A 71 15.46 -17.10 -15.41
N GLU A 72 15.33 -18.29 -14.81
CA GLU A 72 16.06 -19.48 -15.28
C GLU A 72 15.58 -19.92 -16.67
N LEU A 73 14.27 -19.93 -16.92
CA LEU A 73 13.71 -20.26 -18.24
C LEU A 73 14.19 -19.28 -19.33
N LEU A 74 14.15 -17.98 -19.04
CA LEU A 74 14.59 -16.97 -20.00
C LEU A 74 16.10 -17.03 -20.24
N ASN A 75 16.90 -17.33 -19.21
CA ASN A 75 18.34 -17.54 -19.38
C ASN A 75 18.64 -18.74 -20.29
N ALA A 76 17.96 -19.88 -20.08
CA ALA A 76 18.10 -21.06 -20.92
C ALA A 76 17.72 -20.76 -22.37
N SER A 77 16.57 -20.13 -22.61
CA SER A 77 16.13 -19.78 -23.96
C SER A 77 17.05 -18.76 -24.66
N ALA A 78 17.65 -17.83 -23.91
CA ALA A 78 18.52 -16.79 -24.45
C ALA A 78 19.88 -17.33 -24.93
N LEU A 79 20.38 -18.43 -24.35
CA LEU A 79 21.61 -19.10 -24.81
C LEU A 79 21.49 -19.60 -26.25
N GLU A 80 20.27 -19.94 -26.67
CA GLU A 80 19.93 -20.42 -28.01
C GLU A 80 19.36 -19.33 -28.92
N GLY A 81 19.47 -18.06 -28.51
CA GLY A 81 18.99 -16.91 -29.30
C GLY A 81 17.48 -16.69 -29.28
N GLY A 82 16.76 -17.23 -28.30
CA GLY A 82 15.32 -17.02 -28.16
C GLY A 82 14.96 -15.57 -27.81
N ASP A 83 13.98 -15.00 -28.52
CA ASP A 83 13.37 -13.70 -28.19
C ASP A 83 11.99 -13.88 -27.56
N LEU A 84 11.80 -13.33 -26.36
CA LEU A 84 10.51 -13.35 -25.68
C LEU A 84 9.58 -12.28 -26.22
N ILE A 85 8.62 -12.73 -27.05
CA ILE A 85 7.58 -11.88 -27.62
C ILE A 85 6.59 -11.48 -26.52
N LYS A 86 5.97 -12.46 -25.84
CA LYS A 86 4.85 -12.24 -24.90
C LYS A 86 4.89 -13.18 -23.71
N PHE A 87 4.25 -12.73 -22.63
CA PHE A 87 3.89 -13.56 -21.48
C PHE A 87 2.38 -13.84 -21.55
N GLY A 88 1.99 -15.11 -21.62
CA GLY A 88 0.60 -15.56 -21.65
C GLY A 88 0.11 -15.97 -20.26
N GLY A 89 -0.02 -15.00 -19.33
CA GLY A 89 -0.28 -15.34 -17.93
C GLY A 89 0.92 -16.07 -17.33
N ASP A 90 0.79 -17.38 -17.12
CA ASP A 90 1.84 -18.33 -16.72
C ASP A 90 2.65 -18.93 -17.88
N ALA A 91 2.35 -18.57 -19.13
CA ALA A 91 3.06 -19.07 -20.31
C ALA A 91 4.10 -18.09 -20.90
N LEU A 92 5.08 -18.62 -21.63
CA LEU A 92 6.08 -17.88 -22.42
C LEU A 92 5.86 -18.11 -23.91
N LEU A 93 5.86 -17.04 -24.70
CA LEU A 93 5.87 -17.09 -26.17
C LEU A 93 7.21 -16.57 -26.69
N LEU A 94 8.02 -17.49 -27.23
CA LEU A 94 9.36 -17.23 -27.74
C LEU A 94 9.39 -17.33 -29.27
N LEU A 95 10.29 -16.58 -29.90
CA LEU A 95 10.62 -16.66 -31.32
C LEU A 95 12.10 -16.96 -31.51
N PHE A 96 12.37 -17.91 -32.41
CA PHE A 96 13.69 -18.22 -32.92
C PHE A 96 13.70 -17.96 -34.43
N SER A 97 14.69 -17.21 -34.89
CA SER A 97 14.87 -16.85 -36.31
C SER A 97 16.33 -17.08 -36.75
N GLY A 98 16.60 -16.93 -38.05
CA GLY A 98 17.92 -17.13 -38.63
C GLY A 98 18.21 -18.59 -39.00
N GLU A 99 19.43 -18.88 -39.44
CA GLU A 99 19.84 -20.25 -39.80
C GLU A 99 19.71 -21.17 -38.58
N GLY A 100 19.26 -22.42 -38.74
CA GLY A 100 19.15 -23.39 -37.63
C GLY A 100 18.05 -23.10 -36.57
N HIS A 101 17.12 -22.17 -36.83
CA HIS A 101 16.13 -21.72 -35.85
C HIS A 101 15.32 -22.85 -35.18
N ALA A 102 14.97 -23.90 -35.92
CA ALA A 102 14.16 -25.02 -35.39
C ALA A 102 14.95 -25.88 -34.38
N ALA A 103 16.20 -26.22 -34.70
CA ALA A 103 17.06 -27.01 -33.82
C ALA A 103 17.35 -26.26 -32.52
N ARG A 104 17.71 -24.96 -32.61
CA ARG A 104 17.91 -24.11 -31.42
C ARG A 104 16.65 -23.97 -30.57
N ALA A 105 15.48 -23.80 -31.20
CA ALA A 105 14.22 -23.75 -30.47
C ALA A 105 13.93 -25.05 -29.70
N ALA A 106 14.27 -26.21 -30.28
CA ALA A 106 14.12 -27.51 -29.64
C ALA A 106 15.11 -27.72 -28.48
N VAL A 107 16.37 -27.32 -28.64
CA VAL A 107 17.37 -27.32 -27.54
C VAL A 107 16.91 -26.41 -26.41
N ALA A 108 16.50 -25.19 -26.73
CA ALA A 108 15.99 -24.24 -25.73
C ALA A 108 14.79 -24.80 -24.95
N ALA A 109 13.84 -25.47 -25.63
CA ALA A 109 12.70 -26.11 -24.98
C ALA A 109 13.13 -27.21 -24.01
N PHE A 110 14.15 -27.99 -24.37
CA PHE A 110 14.72 -29.02 -23.53
C PHE A 110 15.43 -28.44 -22.31
N ASP A 111 16.33 -27.47 -22.51
CA ASP A 111 17.09 -26.81 -21.45
C ASP A 111 16.19 -26.03 -20.48
N MET A 112 15.11 -25.41 -20.99
CA MET A 112 14.10 -24.78 -20.15
C MET A 112 13.43 -25.77 -19.19
N ARG A 113 13.10 -26.98 -19.68
CA ARG A 113 12.50 -28.04 -18.84
C ARG A 113 13.46 -28.46 -17.73
N ASP A 114 14.72 -28.69 -18.07
CA ASP A 114 15.75 -29.10 -17.12
C ASP A 114 16.04 -28.00 -16.08
N ALA A 115 16.14 -26.74 -16.52
CA ALA A 115 16.32 -25.59 -15.63
C ALA A 115 15.16 -25.41 -14.65
N LEU A 116 13.93 -25.68 -15.09
CA LEU A 116 12.74 -25.62 -14.24
C LEU A 116 12.74 -26.75 -13.19
N GLU A 117 13.21 -27.95 -13.54
CA GLU A 117 13.37 -29.08 -12.62
C GLU A 117 14.41 -28.76 -11.52
N ASP A 118 15.59 -28.28 -11.92
CA ASP A 118 16.67 -27.86 -11.00
C ASP A 118 16.21 -26.74 -10.05
N TYR A 119 15.48 -25.76 -10.56
CA TYR A 119 14.95 -24.66 -9.75
C TYR A 119 14.00 -25.17 -8.65
N GLN A 120 13.15 -26.16 -8.95
CA GLN A 120 12.22 -26.71 -7.98
C GLN A 120 12.89 -27.44 -6.84
N GLU A 121 13.87 -28.29 -7.13
CA GLU A 121 14.58 -29.07 -6.12
C GLU A 121 15.23 -28.18 -5.04
N SER A 122 15.59 -26.96 -5.42
CA SER A 122 16.27 -26.01 -4.54
C SER A 122 15.35 -25.09 -3.73
N ARG A 123 14.12 -24.80 -4.20
CA ARG A 123 13.34 -23.64 -3.70
C ARG A 123 11.82 -23.77 -3.65
N SER A 124 11.18 -24.79 -4.22
CA SER A 124 9.71 -24.86 -4.26
C SER A 124 9.12 -26.07 -3.51
N PRO A 125 8.17 -25.87 -2.57
CA PRO A 125 7.42 -26.98 -1.98
C PRO A 125 6.29 -27.51 -2.87
N THR A 126 6.01 -26.90 -4.03
CA THR A 126 5.02 -27.37 -5.02
C THR A 126 5.76 -27.75 -6.31
N PRO A 127 5.55 -28.95 -6.88
CA PRO A 127 6.16 -29.31 -8.16
C PRO A 127 5.61 -28.41 -9.26
N LEU A 128 6.51 -27.74 -9.97
CA LEU A 128 6.24 -27.01 -11.19
C LEU A 128 6.54 -27.95 -12.38
N THR A 129 5.84 -27.80 -13.47
CA THR A 129 6.14 -28.54 -14.71
C THR A 129 5.78 -27.66 -15.88
N MET A 130 6.17 -28.04 -17.09
CA MET A 130 5.80 -27.27 -18.28
C MET A 130 5.29 -28.18 -19.40
N SER A 131 4.39 -27.65 -20.20
CA SER A 131 3.96 -28.23 -21.48
C SER A 131 4.40 -27.28 -22.58
N VAL A 132 5.05 -27.82 -23.62
CA VAL A 132 5.66 -26.99 -24.67
C VAL A 132 5.16 -27.41 -26.05
N GLY A 133 4.73 -26.43 -26.85
CA GLY A 133 4.46 -26.58 -28.27
C GLY A 133 5.49 -25.84 -29.13
N LEU A 134 5.88 -26.40 -30.27
CA LEU A 134 6.78 -25.77 -31.24
C LEU A 134 6.20 -25.81 -32.66
N ALA A 135 6.19 -24.68 -33.36
CA ALA A 135 5.72 -24.60 -34.74
C ALA A 135 6.67 -23.75 -35.60
N SER A 136 7.10 -24.31 -36.74
CA SER A 136 8.02 -23.68 -37.68
C SER A 136 7.29 -23.28 -38.97
N GLY A 137 7.62 -22.08 -39.48
CA GLY A 137 7.09 -21.55 -40.73
C GLY A 137 7.07 -20.02 -40.74
N PRO A 138 6.33 -19.40 -41.67
CA PRO A 138 6.16 -17.95 -41.73
C PRO A 138 5.42 -17.45 -40.48
N VAL A 139 6.10 -16.70 -39.63
CA VAL A 139 5.57 -16.04 -38.44
C VAL A 139 5.13 -14.63 -38.82
N GLN A 140 3.85 -14.31 -38.58
CA GLN A 140 3.28 -13.01 -38.90
C GLN A 140 3.07 -12.19 -37.64
N LEU A 141 3.66 -11.01 -37.64
CA LEU A 141 3.61 -10.00 -36.59
C LEU A 141 2.87 -8.78 -37.12
N PHE A 142 1.96 -8.23 -36.32
CA PHE A 142 1.18 -7.04 -36.66
C PHE A 142 1.32 -6.00 -35.56
N ILE A 143 1.43 -4.73 -35.93
CA ILE A 143 1.29 -3.62 -34.98
C ILE A 143 -0.15 -3.10 -35.08
N ALA A 144 -0.85 -3.03 -33.95
CA ALA A 144 -2.24 -2.57 -33.90
C ALA A 144 -2.51 -1.73 -32.64
N GLY A 145 -3.40 -0.74 -32.75
CA GLY A 145 -3.83 0.13 -31.65
C GLY A 145 -3.51 1.61 -31.86
N ASP A 146 -4.05 2.45 -30.97
CA ASP A 146 -3.91 3.91 -31.00
C ASP A 146 -3.35 4.44 -29.67
N THR A 147 -4.09 4.25 -28.56
CA THR A 147 -3.64 4.72 -27.23
C THR A 147 -2.46 3.92 -26.69
N SER A 148 -2.32 2.67 -27.14
CA SER A 148 -1.07 1.91 -27.12
C SER A 148 -0.99 0.98 -28.32
N ARG A 149 0.21 0.82 -28.87
CA ARG A 149 0.49 -0.06 -30.01
C ARG A 149 0.97 -1.42 -29.53
N GLU A 150 0.16 -2.44 -29.77
CA GLU A 150 0.46 -3.82 -29.43
C GLU A 150 1.13 -4.53 -30.61
N VAL A 151 2.14 -5.35 -30.33
CA VAL A 151 2.59 -6.38 -31.28
C VAL A 151 1.71 -7.60 -31.11
N ILE A 152 1.07 -8.03 -32.18
CA ILE A 152 0.18 -9.18 -32.23
C ILE A 152 0.82 -10.26 -33.09
N VAL A 153 0.89 -11.48 -32.55
CA VAL A 153 1.25 -12.69 -33.30
C VAL A 153 -0.05 -13.39 -33.67
N ALA A 154 -0.28 -13.62 -34.96
CA ALA A 154 -1.46 -14.31 -35.48
C ALA A 154 -1.11 -15.01 -36.80
N GLY A 155 -2.00 -15.87 -37.30
CA GLY A 155 -1.81 -16.59 -38.55
C GLY A 155 -1.57 -18.09 -38.37
N PRO A 156 -1.42 -18.85 -39.48
CA PRO A 156 -1.42 -20.31 -39.45
C PRO A 156 -0.36 -20.93 -38.53
N THR A 157 0.85 -20.37 -38.50
CA THR A 157 1.93 -20.86 -37.62
C THR A 157 1.59 -20.68 -36.14
N ALA A 158 0.93 -19.56 -35.78
CA ALA A 158 0.46 -19.32 -34.41
C ALA A 158 -0.69 -20.25 -34.05
N THR A 159 -1.60 -20.53 -34.99
CA THR A 159 -2.68 -21.51 -34.80
C THR A 159 -2.11 -22.90 -34.53
N THR A 160 -1.23 -23.40 -35.39
CA THR A 160 -0.57 -24.70 -35.19
C THR A 160 0.19 -24.76 -33.87
N LEU A 161 0.87 -23.67 -33.46
CA LEU A 161 1.54 -23.60 -32.17
C LEU A 161 0.57 -23.82 -31.00
N THR A 162 -0.56 -23.12 -30.99
CA THR A 162 -1.58 -23.26 -29.94
C THR A 162 -2.23 -24.65 -29.92
N GLU A 163 -2.33 -25.31 -31.08
CA GLU A 163 -2.80 -26.70 -31.17
C GLU A 163 -1.78 -27.69 -30.58
N MET A 164 -0.48 -27.49 -30.84
CA MET A 164 0.58 -28.32 -30.28
C MET A 164 0.66 -28.19 -28.76
N GLU A 165 0.69 -26.96 -28.24
CA GLU A 165 0.70 -26.75 -26.78
C GLU A 165 -0.57 -27.28 -26.13
N GLY A 166 -1.75 -27.03 -26.71
CA GLY A 166 -3.02 -27.52 -26.15
C GLY A 166 -3.15 -29.05 -26.12
N THR A 167 -2.34 -29.75 -26.92
CA THR A 167 -2.24 -31.22 -26.99
C THR A 167 -1.15 -31.79 -26.08
N ALA A 168 -0.12 -31.01 -25.77
CA ALA A 168 0.99 -31.40 -24.90
C ALA A 168 0.48 -31.64 -23.46
N GLU A 169 1.03 -32.67 -22.81
CA GLU A 169 0.84 -32.90 -21.38
C GLU A 169 2.01 -32.33 -20.58
N SER A 170 1.86 -32.33 -19.25
CA SER A 170 2.92 -31.90 -18.33
C SER A 170 4.21 -32.71 -18.56
N GLY A 171 5.29 -32.01 -18.91
CA GLY A 171 6.61 -32.56 -19.25
C GLY A 171 6.85 -32.75 -20.75
N ASP A 172 5.81 -32.71 -21.58
CA ASP A 172 5.92 -32.92 -23.02
C ASP A 172 6.50 -31.69 -23.74
N ILE A 173 7.30 -31.97 -24.76
CA ILE A 173 7.71 -31.01 -25.78
C ILE A 173 7.20 -31.54 -27.12
N LEU A 174 6.17 -30.90 -27.68
CA LEU A 174 5.46 -31.36 -28.87
C LEU A 174 5.78 -30.48 -30.08
N LEU A 175 6.36 -31.11 -31.11
CA LEU A 175 6.73 -30.48 -32.36
C LEU A 175 5.60 -30.59 -33.38
N ALA A 176 5.25 -29.49 -34.02
CA ALA A 176 4.45 -29.51 -35.24
C ALA A 176 5.18 -30.31 -36.34
N PRO A 177 4.45 -30.94 -37.27
CA PRO A 177 5.07 -31.69 -38.38
C PRO A 177 6.10 -30.87 -39.17
N SER A 178 5.82 -29.58 -39.43
CA SER A 178 6.75 -28.68 -40.12
C SER A 178 8.04 -28.44 -39.34
N THR A 179 7.98 -28.47 -38.01
CA THR A 179 9.17 -28.37 -37.15
C THR A 179 9.93 -29.69 -37.15
N ALA A 180 9.24 -30.82 -36.97
CA ALA A 180 9.88 -32.14 -36.90
C ALA A 180 10.66 -32.48 -38.18
N GLU A 181 10.21 -32.02 -39.36
CA GLU A 181 10.94 -32.17 -40.63
C GLU A 181 12.31 -31.43 -40.66
N LEU A 182 12.53 -30.49 -39.75
CA LEU A 182 13.76 -29.68 -39.64
C LEU A 182 14.68 -30.17 -38.51
N ILE A 183 14.29 -31.19 -37.76
CA ILE A 183 15.02 -31.75 -36.62
C ILE A 183 15.60 -33.12 -36.99
N ASP A 184 16.74 -33.47 -36.41
CA ASP A 184 17.35 -34.78 -36.63
C ASP A 184 16.50 -35.93 -36.06
N ASP A 185 16.30 -36.99 -36.86
CA ASP A 185 15.47 -38.16 -36.53
C ASP A 185 15.80 -38.83 -35.18
N PHE A 186 17.02 -38.67 -34.65
CA PHE A 186 17.42 -39.32 -33.39
C PHE A 186 16.81 -38.66 -32.14
N ALA A 187 16.43 -37.38 -32.25
CA ALA A 187 15.83 -36.61 -31.16
C ALA A 187 14.29 -36.78 -31.10
N LEU A 188 13.69 -37.35 -32.15
CA LEU A 188 12.25 -37.49 -32.31
C LEU A 188 11.72 -38.79 -31.71
N GLY A 189 10.60 -38.69 -31.00
CA GLY A 189 9.86 -39.80 -30.40
C GLY A 189 8.56 -40.15 -31.13
N ASP A 190 7.58 -40.64 -30.36
CA ASP A 190 6.28 -41.06 -30.86
C ASP A 190 5.39 -39.88 -31.34
N GLU A 191 4.51 -40.15 -32.32
CA GLU A 191 3.46 -39.21 -32.74
C GLU A 191 2.39 -39.04 -31.66
N LYS A 192 2.01 -37.78 -31.38
CA LYS A 192 0.97 -37.43 -30.41
C LYS A 192 0.08 -36.31 -30.94
N GLY A 193 -1.21 -36.61 -31.12
CA GLY A 193 -2.25 -35.64 -31.46
C GLY A 193 -1.98 -34.76 -32.69
N GLY A 194 -1.26 -35.27 -33.69
CA GLY A 194 -0.91 -34.54 -34.91
C GLY A 194 0.47 -33.87 -34.88
N GLY A 195 1.18 -33.93 -33.76
CA GLY A 195 2.59 -33.56 -33.63
C GLY A 195 3.50 -34.76 -33.34
N VAL A 196 4.79 -34.49 -33.10
CA VAL A 196 5.84 -35.46 -32.77
C VAL A 196 6.52 -35.05 -31.47
N LEU A 197 6.68 -35.99 -30.54
CA LEU A 197 7.36 -35.72 -29.27
C LEU A 197 8.87 -35.52 -29.47
N LEU A 198 9.47 -34.60 -28.73
CA LEU A 198 10.92 -34.47 -28.61
C LEU A 198 11.41 -35.29 -27.40
N GLU A 199 12.19 -36.34 -27.65
CA GLU A 199 12.72 -37.23 -26.61
C GLU A 199 14.12 -36.86 -26.12
N ASP A 200 14.93 -36.24 -26.99
CA ASP A 200 16.31 -35.83 -26.68
C ASP A 200 16.60 -34.44 -27.26
N ALA A 201 17.61 -33.76 -26.74
CA ALA A 201 18.07 -32.48 -27.31
C ALA A 201 18.76 -32.75 -28.67
N PRO A 202 18.35 -32.07 -29.75
CA PRO A 202 19.04 -32.20 -31.04
C PRO A 202 20.38 -31.47 -31.04
N ASP A 203 21.25 -31.76 -32.01
CA ASP A 203 22.45 -30.97 -32.23
C ASP A 203 22.04 -29.62 -32.85
N ALA A 204 22.44 -28.51 -32.24
CA ALA A 204 22.22 -27.16 -32.76
C ALA A 204 23.54 -26.40 -32.89
N ASP A 205 23.67 -25.61 -33.94
CA ASP A 205 24.77 -24.65 -34.08
C ASP A 205 24.56 -23.49 -33.10
N GLU A 206 25.68 -22.96 -32.57
CA GLU A 206 25.66 -21.76 -31.72
C GLU A 206 24.95 -20.60 -32.45
N PRO A 207 24.13 -19.80 -31.76
CA PRO A 207 23.51 -18.64 -32.38
C PRO A 207 24.57 -17.65 -32.88
N ASP A 208 24.27 -16.96 -33.98
CA ASP A 208 25.17 -15.92 -34.49
C ASP A 208 25.32 -14.78 -33.45
N ASP A 209 26.54 -14.63 -32.91
CA ASP A 209 26.91 -13.56 -31.95
C ASP A 209 26.77 -12.13 -32.52
N ASP A 210 26.58 -12.00 -33.84
CA ASP A 210 26.67 -10.74 -34.61
C ASP A 210 25.37 -9.92 -34.68
N GLU A 211 24.27 -10.33 -34.02
CA GLU A 211 23.10 -9.45 -33.83
C GLU A 211 23.39 -8.38 -32.75
N GLU A 212 24.40 -7.55 -33.00
CA GLU A 212 24.56 -6.27 -32.30
C GLU A 212 23.31 -5.43 -32.55
N PHE A 213 22.57 -5.14 -31.47
CA PHE A 213 21.45 -4.23 -31.49
C PHE A 213 21.88 -2.93 -32.19
N GLY A 214 21.19 -2.59 -33.27
CA GLY A 214 21.33 -1.29 -33.93
C GLY A 214 21.09 -0.14 -32.95
N GLU A 215 21.37 1.09 -33.40
CA GLU A 215 21.08 2.29 -32.61
C GLU A 215 19.65 2.24 -32.04
N ALA A 216 19.47 2.72 -30.81
CA ALA A 216 18.17 2.75 -30.16
C ALA A 216 17.13 3.41 -31.09
N PRO A 217 15.93 2.83 -31.24
CA PRO A 217 14.96 3.30 -32.22
C PRO A 217 14.55 4.75 -31.90
N ASP A 218 14.46 5.60 -32.94
CA ASP A 218 14.10 7.02 -32.82
C ASP A 218 12.57 7.20 -32.71
N VAL A 219 11.94 6.46 -31.80
CA VAL A 219 10.50 6.51 -31.50
C VAL A 219 10.26 6.47 -29.99
N ASP A 220 9.14 7.03 -29.54
CA ASP A 220 8.74 6.93 -28.13
C ASP A 220 8.26 5.51 -27.82
N LEU A 221 9.12 4.71 -27.18
CA LEU A 221 8.78 3.36 -26.73
C LEU A 221 7.61 3.33 -25.75
N GLY A 222 7.29 4.46 -25.12
CA GLY A 222 6.07 4.60 -24.35
C GLY A 222 4.85 4.20 -25.17
N ASP A 223 4.78 4.57 -26.46
CA ASP A 223 3.63 4.31 -27.33
C ASP A 223 3.25 2.85 -27.48
N TYR A 224 4.14 1.92 -27.12
CA TYR A 224 3.93 0.48 -27.18
C TYR A 224 3.56 -0.14 -25.83
N VAL A 225 3.31 0.69 -24.82
CA VAL A 225 2.83 0.30 -23.50
C VAL A 225 1.48 0.98 -23.25
N SER A 226 0.50 0.25 -22.72
CA SER A 226 -0.81 0.82 -22.33
C SER A 226 -0.66 2.12 -21.53
N SER A 227 -1.41 3.16 -21.86
CA SER A 227 -1.29 4.49 -21.22
C SER A 227 -1.48 4.44 -19.70
N ARG A 228 -2.41 3.59 -19.24
CA ARG A 228 -2.65 3.32 -17.81
C ARG A 228 -1.49 2.54 -17.18
N LEU A 229 -0.87 1.62 -17.91
CA LEU A 229 0.35 0.93 -17.47
C LEU A 229 1.54 1.88 -17.45
N ARG A 230 1.72 2.80 -18.40
CA ARG A 230 2.80 3.82 -18.37
C ARG A 230 2.75 4.64 -17.07
N LYS A 231 1.56 5.09 -16.66
CA LYS A 231 1.36 5.82 -15.39
C LYS A 231 1.76 4.97 -14.18
N HIS A 232 1.49 3.67 -14.24
CA HIS A 232 1.83 2.70 -13.19
C HIS A 232 3.33 2.33 -13.17
N LEU A 233 3.96 2.11 -14.32
CA LEU A 233 5.36 1.71 -14.47
C LEU A 233 6.35 2.87 -14.27
N SER A 234 5.94 4.10 -14.58
CA SER A 234 6.72 5.31 -14.31
C SER A 234 6.94 5.60 -12.82
N LEU A 235 6.27 4.85 -11.93
CA LEU A 235 6.40 4.94 -10.47
C LEU A 235 7.50 4.04 -9.87
N GLY A 236 8.28 3.37 -10.71
CA GLY A 236 9.25 2.36 -10.28
C GLY A 236 8.64 0.98 -10.12
N PHE A 237 9.50 -0.02 -9.89
CA PHE A 237 9.13 -1.44 -9.81
C PHE A 237 7.97 -1.65 -8.82
N ASN A 238 6.93 -2.38 -9.27
CA ASN A 238 5.73 -2.63 -8.48
C ASN A 238 5.81 -3.99 -7.76
N GLU A 239 5.39 -3.98 -6.51
CA GLU A 239 5.30 -5.15 -5.64
C GLU A 239 4.05 -5.95 -6.06
N GLY A 240 4.21 -7.28 -6.16
CA GLY A 240 3.09 -8.15 -6.45
C GLY A 240 2.09 -8.16 -5.29
N GLU A 241 0.80 -8.18 -5.61
CA GLU A 241 -0.27 -8.17 -4.61
C GLU A 241 -1.46 -9.04 -5.00
N HIS A 242 -2.09 -9.64 -3.99
CA HIS A 242 -3.39 -10.30 -4.16
C HIS A 242 -4.52 -9.30 -3.96
N ARG A 243 -5.45 -9.25 -4.91
CA ARG A 243 -6.61 -8.35 -4.86
C ARG A 243 -7.76 -8.87 -5.70
N PHE A 244 -8.96 -8.39 -5.41
CA PHE A 244 -10.11 -8.59 -6.28
C PHE A 244 -10.04 -7.67 -7.49
N ALA A 245 -10.28 -8.24 -8.67
CA ALA A 245 -10.34 -7.53 -9.94
C ALA A 245 -11.39 -8.15 -10.86
N ASN A 246 -11.73 -7.42 -11.91
CA ASN A 246 -12.59 -7.89 -12.99
C ASN A 246 -11.71 -8.11 -14.21
N ILE A 247 -11.66 -9.33 -14.72
CA ILE A 247 -10.86 -9.71 -15.88
C ILE A 247 -11.81 -10.04 -17.02
N ALA A 248 -11.54 -9.50 -18.20
CA ALA A 248 -12.27 -9.85 -19.41
C ALA A 248 -11.32 -10.21 -20.55
N PHE A 249 -11.73 -11.18 -21.36
CA PHE A 249 -11.08 -11.54 -22.61
C PHE A 249 -12.01 -11.25 -23.77
N VAL A 250 -11.47 -10.56 -24.78
CA VAL A 250 -12.10 -10.33 -26.08
C VAL A 250 -11.34 -11.19 -27.09
N LYS A 251 -11.93 -12.32 -27.48
CA LYS A 251 -11.36 -13.23 -28.49
C LYS A 251 -11.88 -12.84 -29.87
N VAL A 252 -10.96 -12.68 -30.82
CA VAL A 252 -11.22 -12.49 -32.24
C VAL A 252 -10.92 -13.81 -32.94
N GLU A 253 -11.85 -14.30 -33.76
CA GLU A 253 -11.75 -15.58 -34.49
C GLU A 253 -12.06 -15.39 -35.99
N GLY A 254 -11.51 -16.26 -36.84
CA GLY A 254 -11.63 -16.21 -38.30
C GLY A 254 -10.50 -15.43 -38.99
N PHE A 255 -9.37 -15.20 -38.31
CA PHE A 255 -8.29 -14.36 -38.84
C PHE A 255 -7.45 -15.04 -39.92
N ASP A 256 -7.17 -16.34 -39.81
CA ASP A 256 -6.21 -17.03 -40.68
C ASP A 256 -6.74 -17.08 -42.13
N SER A 257 -7.99 -17.50 -42.28
CA SER A 257 -8.66 -17.53 -43.59
C SER A 257 -8.85 -16.13 -44.18
N TYR A 258 -9.09 -15.13 -43.34
CA TYR A 258 -9.19 -13.74 -43.76
C TYR A 258 -7.85 -13.20 -44.28
N LEU A 259 -6.76 -13.55 -43.58
CA LEU A 259 -5.41 -13.18 -43.96
C LEU A 259 -4.99 -13.83 -45.29
N GLU A 260 -5.27 -15.12 -45.47
CA GLU A 260 -4.99 -15.81 -46.73
C GLU A 260 -5.74 -15.18 -47.91
N ALA A 261 -7.00 -14.79 -47.69
CA ALA A 261 -7.85 -14.22 -48.74
C ALA A 261 -7.50 -12.77 -49.11
N ASN A 262 -7.11 -11.95 -48.14
CA ASN A 262 -6.98 -10.49 -48.31
C ASN A 262 -5.53 -9.98 -48.25
N GLY A 263 -4.59 -10.80 -47.76
CA GLY A 263 -3.19 -10.47 -47.56
C GLY A 263 -2.92 -9.61 -46.31
N SER A 264 -1.66 -9.57 -45.89
CA SER A 264 -1.22 -9.00 -44.60
C SER A 264 -1.59 -7.53 -44.41
N ASN A 265 -1.55 -6.71 -45.47
CA ASN A 265 -1.86 -5.29 -45.36
C ASN A 265 -3.34 -5.01 -45.05
N VAL A 266 -4.26 -5.77 -45.65
CA VAL A 266 -5.71 -5.58 -45.41
C VAL A 266 -6.10 -6.20 -44.07
N ALA A 267 -5.61 -7.41 -43.80
CA ALA A 267 -5.85 -8.08 -42.51
C ALA A 267 -5.33 -7.25 -41.33
N GLN A 268 -4.14 -6.63 -41.46
CA GLN A 268 -3.60 -5.73 -40.44
C GLN A 268 -4.50 -4.52 -40.22
N ALA A 269 -4.95 -3.84 -41.29
CA ALA A 269 -5.76 -2.63 -41.17
C ALA A 269 -7.11 -2.90 -40.48
N ASP A 270 -7.75 -4.02 -40.79
CA ASP A 270 -9.02 -4.40 -40.19
C ASP A 270 -8.85 -4.86 -38.73
N LEU A 271 -7.78 -5.60 -38.42
CA LEU A 271 -7.44 -5.96 -37.04
C LEU A 271 -7.13 -4.72 -36.20
N ASP A 272 -6.37 -3.78 -36.75
CA ASP A 272 -6.08 -2.48 -36.12
C ASP A 272 -7.36 -1.70 -35.82
N ALA A 273 -8.33 -1.67 -36.73
CA ALA A 273 -9.62 -1.03 -36.51
C ALA A 273 -10.40 -1.65 -35.34
N VAL A 274 -10.34 -2.97 -35.16
CA VAL A 274 -10.98 -3.67 -34.03
C VAL A 274 -10.27 -3.33 -32.72
N VAL A 275 -8.94 -3.46 -32.68
CA VAL A 275 -8.13 -3.15 -31.48
C VAL A 275 -8.35 -1.71 -31.03
N LYS A 276 -8.37 -0.74 -31.95
CA LYS A 276 -8.64 0.68 -31.65
C LYS A 276 -10.02 0.90 -31.05
N GLN A 277 -11.05 0.21 -31.55
CA GLN A 277 -12.39 0.33 -30.99
C GLN A 277 -12.50 -0.29 -29.59
N VAL A 278 -11.82 -1.42 -29.35
CA VAL A 278 -11.73 -2.04 -28.02
C VAL A 278 -11.00 -1.13 -27.04
N GLN A 279 -9.85 -0.56 -27.44
CA GLN A 279 -9.11 0.42 -26.64
C GLN A 279 -9.97 1.66 -26.33
N ALA A 280 -10.66 2.22 -27.33
CA ALA A 280 -11.53 3.37 -27.14
C ALA A 280 -12.70 3.07 -26.17
N ALA A 281 -13.24 1.85 -26.19
CA ALA A 281 -14.26 1.43 -25.22
C ALA A 281 -13.70 1.33 -23.80
N ALA A 282 -12.53 0.70 -23.64
CA ALA A 282 -11.85 0.54 -22.36
C ALA A 282 -11.46 1.90 -21.76
N ASP A 283 -10.83 2.77 -22.55
CA ASP A 283 -10.42 4.10 -22.12
C ASP A 283 -11.61 4.97 -21.68
N HIS A 284 -12.75 4.87 -22.38
CA HIS A 284 -13.95 5.65 -22.06
C HIS A 284 -14.51 5.36 -20.67
N TYR A 285 -14.49 4.10 -20.23
CA TYR A 285 -14.97 3.70 -18.90
C TYR A 285 -13.86 3.44 -17.90
N ALA A 286 -12.63 3.85 -18.22
CA ALA A 286 -11.45 3.67 -17.39
C ALA A 286 -11.13 2.21 -17.03
N VAL A 287 -11.41 1.29 -17.96
CA VAL A 287 -10.92 -0.10 -17.93
C VAL A 287 -9.54 -0.15 -18.56
N THR A 288 -8.64 -0.94 -17.99
CA THR A 288 -7.27 -1.10 -18.49
C THR A 288 -7.21 -2.14 -19.60
N PHE A 289 -6.71 -1.77 -20.77
CA PHE A 289 -6.22 -2.73 -21.76
C PHE A 289 -4.84 -3.22 -21.31
N LEU A 290 -4.71 -4.50 -20.95
CA LEU A 290 -3.46 -5.05 -20.38
C LEU A 290 -2.48 -5.48 -21.46
N GLN A 291 -2.88 -6.45 -22.28
CA GLN A 291 -2.05 -7.03 -23.33
C GLN A 291 -2.90 -7.84 -24.31
N THR A 292 -2.30 -8.16 -25.46
CA THR A 292 -2.81 -9.21 -26.36
C THR A 292 -2.10 -10.55 -26.14
N ASP A 293 -2.78 -11.64 -26.46
CA ASP A 293 -2.28 -13.02 -26.38
C ASP A 293 -2.71 -13.83 -27.61
N ILE A 294 -2.00 -14.91 -27.90
CA ILE A 294 -2.26 -15.76 -29.07
C ILE A 294 -3.53 -16.59 -28.90
N SER A 295 -4.14 -16.94 -30.03
CA SER A 295 -5.27 -17.86 -30.09
C SER A 295 -5.25 -18.63 -31.40
N ALA A 296 -5.79 -19.84 -31.40
CA ALA A 296 -6.14 -20.53 -32.63
C ALA A 296 -7.09 -19.64 -33.46
N ASP A 297 -6.77 -19.49 -34.74
CA ASP A 297 -7.49 -18.70 -35.76
C ASP A 297 -7.77 -17.24 -35.36
N GLY A 298 -6.88 -16.62 -34.56
CA GLY A 298 -6.99 -15.20 -34.24
C GLY A 298 -6.19 -14.74 -33.03
N VAL A 299 -6.79 -13.86 -32.21
CA VAL A 299 -6.10 -13.16 -31.12
C VAL A 299 -7.03 -12.95 -29.93
N LYS A 300 -6.48 -12.92 -28.73
CA LYS A 300 -7.18 -12.55 -27.49
C LYS A 300 -6.68 -11.21 -26.98
N MET A 301 -7.58 -10.37 -26.52
CA MET A 301 -7.27 -9.10 -25.85
C MET A 301 -7.70 -9.19 -24.39
N MET A 302 -6.80 -8.89 -23.46
CA MET A 302 -7.07 -8.92 -22.04
C MET A 302 -7.40 -7.51 -21.54
N LEU A 303 -8.56 -7.37 -20.91
CA LEU A 303 -9.02 -6.15 -20.25
C LEU A 303 -9.15 -6.39 -18.75
N ALA A 304 -8.91 -5.35 -17.94
CA ALA A 304 -9.07 -5.44 -16.50
C ALA A 304 -9.56 -4.14 -15.85
N SER A 305 -10.43 -4.26 -14.84
CA SER A 305 -10.77 -3.17 -13.91
C SER A 305 -10.48 -3.59 -12.46
N GLY A 306 -10.18 -2.62 -11.60
CA GLY A 306 -9.58 -2.88 -10.27
C GLY A 306 -8.05 -3.05 -10.26
N VAL A 307 -7.43 -3.10 -11.45
CA VAL A 307 -5.97 -3.20 -11.66
C VAL A 307 -5.52 -2.40 -12.89
N PRO A 308 -4.31 -1.79 -12.86
CA PRO A 308 -3.47 -1.57 -11.67
C PRO A 308 -4.10 -0.61 -10.65
N GLU A 309 -5.05 0.22 -11.09
CA GLU A 309 -5.76 1.20 -10.25
C GLU A 309 -7.19 0.72 -9.98
N ARG A 310 -7.67 0.94 -8.73
CA ARG A 310 -9.09 0.80 -8.38
C ARG A 310 -9.85 2.08 -8.71
N ALA A 311 -11.11 1.94 -9.08
CA ALA A 311 -11.99 3.06 -9.27
C ALA A 311 -13.42 2.72 -8.82
N ASP A 312 -14.20 3.74 -8.46
CA ASP A 312 -15.57 3.54 -8.00
C ASP A 312 -16.39 2.80 -9.05
N ARG A 313 -17.08 1.74 -8.60
CA ARG A 313 -17.96 0.91 -9.42
C ARG A 313 -17.22 0.18 -10.57
N ASP A 314 -16.05 -0.39 -10.30
CA ASP A 314 -15.23 -1.13 -11.27
C ASP A 314 -15.98 -2.23 -12.04
N ARG A 315 -16.94 -2.91 -11.40
CA ARG A 315 -17.80 -3.92 -12.06
C ARG A 315 -18.77 -3.30 -13.07
N GLU A 316 -19.42 -2.19 -12.71
CA GLU A 316 -20.27 -1.41 -13.63
C GLU A 316 -19.46 -0.93 -14.84
N ARG A 317 -18.26 -0.39 -14.61
CA ARG A 317 -17.38 0.08 -15.69
C ARG A 317 -16.98 -1.04 -16.64
N MET A 318 -16.70 -2.23 -16.12
CA MET A 318 -16.42 -3.42 -16.92
C MET A 318 -17.63 -3.76 -17.79
N LEU A 319 -18.83 -3.92 -17.22
CA LEU A 319 -20.03 -4.25 -17.99
C LEU A 319 -20.32 -3.25 -19.11
N ARG A 320 -20.23 -1.95 -18.82
CA ARG A 320 -20.41 -0.89 -19.84
C ARG A 320 -19.36 -0.94 -20.95
N THR A 321 -18.13 -1.35 -20.63
CA THR A 321 -17.07 -1.57 -21.61
C THR A 321 -17.39 -2.74 -22.51
N LEU A 322 -17.80 -3.88 -21.95
CA LEU A 322 -18.09 -5.10 -22.70
C LEU A 322 -19.30 -4.94 -23.62
N ASP A 323 -20.35 -4.25 -23.16
CA ASP A 323 -21.51 -3.87 -23.97
C ASP A 323 -21.07 -3.09 -25.24
N ARG A 324 -20.18 -2.11 -25.06
CA ARG A 324 -19.63 -1.34 -26.18
C ARG A 324 -18.73 -2.17 -27.10
N VAL A 325 -17.96 -3.11 -26.55
CA VAL A 325 -17.06 -4.00 -27.32
C VAL A 325 -17.87 -4.95 -28.23
N THR A 326 -18.99 -5.49 -27.78
CA THR A 326 -19.82 -6.36 -28.65
C THR A 326 -20.43 -5.64 -29.85
N SER A 327 -20.59 -4.32 -29.74
CA SER A 327 -21.13 -3.46 -30.78
C SER A 327 -20.09 -3.02 -31.81
N VAL A 328 -18.83 -3.45 -31.68
CA VAL A 328 -17.75 -3.14 -32.63
C VAL A 328 -18.05 -3.75 -33.99
N GLU A 329 -17.94 -2.93 -35.05
CA GLU A 329 -17.97 -3.42 -36.42
C GLU A 329 -16.65 -4.13 -36.72
N SER A 330 -16.74 -5.40 -37.13
CA SER A 330 -15.58 -6.26 -37.36
C SER A 330 -15.89 -7.28 -38.46
N PRO A 331 -14.93 -7.58 -39.36
CA PRO A 331 -15.04 -8.71 -40.28
C PRO A 331 -14.81 -10.07 -39.59
N PHE A 332 -14.40 -10.06 -38.33
CA PHE A 332 -14.10 -11.24 -37.52
C PHE A 332 -15.22 -11.55 -36.52
N GLU A 333 -15.26 -12.78 -36.04
CA GLU A 333 -16.14 -13.16 -34.94
C GLU A 333 -15.54 -12.70 -33.60
N ILE A 334 -16.37 -12.11 -32.74
CA ILE A 334 -15.95 -11.57 -31.44
C ILE A 334 -16.65 -12.36 -30.34
N HIS A 335 -15.88 -12.92 -29.42
CA HIS A 335 -16.37 -13.71 -28.29
C HIS A 335 -15.84 -13.11 -26.99
N VAL A 336 -16.72 -12.87 -26.01
CA VAL A 336 -16.36 -12.14 -24.80
C VAL A 336 -16.68 -12.94 -23.56
N GLY A 337 -15.71 -13.05 -22.67
CA GLY A 337 -15.85 -13.67 -21.36
C GLY A 337 -15.28 -12.77 -20.28
N ALA A 338 -16.00 -12.61 -19.18
CA ALA A 338 -15.53 -11.85 -18.02
C ALA A 338 -15.77 -12.59 -16.70
N ALA A 339 -14.84 -12.43 -15.77
CA ALA A 339 -14.94 -13.00 -14.44
C ALA A 339 -14.49 -11.99 -13.39
N HIS A 340 -15.15 -12.04 -12.25
CA HIS A 340 -14.76 -11.31 -11.05
C HIS A 340 -14.13 -12.29 -10.07
N GLY A 341 -13.10 -11.86 -9.35
CA GLY A 341 -12.51 -12.66 -8.29
C GLY A 341 -11.11 -12.23 -7.91
N SER A 342 -10.47 -13.06 -7.08
CA SER A 342 -9.12 -12.79 -6.59
C SER A 342 -8.09 -13.09 -7.67
N VAL A 343 -7.20 -12.12 -7.90
CA VAL A 343 -6.04 -12.24 -8.79
C VAL A 343 -4.78 -11.81 -8.07
N PHE A 344 -3.67 -12.38 -8.47
CA PHE A 344 -2.35 -11.82 -8.21
C PHE A 344 -2.02 -10.84 -9.34
N ALA A 345 -1.58 -9.62 -9.01
CA ALA A 345 -1.18 -8.61 -9.98
C ALA A 345 0.21 -8.08 -9.63
N GLY A 346 1.11 -7.97 -10.62
CA GLY A 346 2.46 -7.47 -10.37
C GLY A 346 3.40 -7.51 -11.57
N ASP A 347 4.61 -6.98 -11.37
CA ASP A 347 5.70 -7.04 -12.34
C ASP A 347 6.40 -8.40 -12.28
N LEU A 348 6.37 -9.14 -13.39
CA LEU A 348 7.00 -10.44 -13.54
C LEU A 348 8.10 -10.44 -14.60
N GLY A 349 9.12 -11.27 -14.41
CA GLY A 349 10.20 -11.52 -15.37
C GLY A 349 11.61 -11.13 -14.87
N ALA A 350 12.60 -11.40 -15.71
CA ALA A 350 14.01 -11.16 -15.43
C ALA A 350 14.36 -9.65 -15.39
N ARG A 351 15.60 -9.31 -15.01
CA ARG A 351 16.08 -7.91 -15.03
C ARG A 351 16.18 -7.32 -16.44
N THR A 352 16.23 -8.18 -17.46
CA THR A 352 16.37 -7.84 -18.88
C THR A 352 15.03 -7.78 -19.61
N ARG A 353 13.99 -8.44 -19.10
CA ARG A 353 12.66 -8.53 -19.72
C ARG A 353 11.57 -8.74 -18.68
N ARG A 354 10.56 -7.85 -18.67
CA ARG A 354 9.46 -7.86 -17.70
C ARG A 354 8.10 -7.62 -18.32
N VAL A 355 7.05 -8.00 -17.60
CA VAL A 355 5.65 -7.70 -17.91
C VAL A 355 4.91 -7.33 -16.64
N TYR A 356 4.00 -6.37 -16.71
CA TYR A 356 2.97 -6.22 -15.69
C TYR A 356 1.79 -7.09 -16.10
N THR A 357 1.43 -8.08 -15.29
CA THR A 357 0.36 -9.02 -15.64
C THR A 357 -0.50 -9.38 -14.42
N VAL A 358 -1.61 -10.05 -14.69
CA VAL A 358 -2.50 -10.65 -13.70
C VAL A 358 -2.49 -12.17 -13.85
N MET A 359 -2.54 -12.86 -12.71
CA MET A 359 -2.55 -14.31 -12.63
C MET A 359 -3.63 -14.78 -11.66
N GLY A 360 -4.09 -16.01 -11.86
CA GLY A 360 -5.02 -16.67 -10.96
C GLY A 360 -6.19 -17.31 -11.71
N ASP A 361 -6.95 -18.09 -10.97
CA ASP A 361 -8.07 -18.85 -11.51
C ASP A 361 -9.16 -17.96 -12.14
N THR A 362 -9.36 -16.73 -11.65
CA THR A 362 -10.27 -15.74 -12.27
C THR A 362 -9.84 -15.38 -13.71
N VAL A 363 -8.54 -15.24 -13.98
CA VAL A 363 -8.02 -14.96 -15.32
C VAL A 363 -8.33 -16.13 -16.25
N ASN A 364 -8.03 -17.35 -15.78
CA ASN A 364 -8.31 -18.58 -16.51
C ASN A 364 -9.81 -18.79 -16.77
N LEU A 365 -10.66 -18.44 -15.80
CA LEU A 365 -12.10 -18.51 -15.92
C LEU A 365 -12.62 -17.54 -16.99
N ALA A 366 -12.18 -16.28 -16.99
CA ALA A 366 -12.56 -15.30 -18.00
C ALA A 366 -12.16 -15.74 -19.41
N ALA A 367 -10.95 -16.28 -19.59
CA ALA A 367 -10.48 -16.80 -20.88
C ALA A 367 -11.35 -17.97 -21.37
N ARG A 368 -11.70 -18.90 -20.48
CA ARG A 368 -12.54 -20.06 -20.80
C ARG A 368 -13.99 -19.66 -21.12
N LEU A 369 -14.52 -18.65 -20.44
CA LEU A 369 -15.83 -18.07 -20.77
C LEU A 369 -15.81 -17.43 -22.17
N ALA A 370 -14.74 -16.73 -22.54
CA ALA A 370 -14.61 -16.17 -23.88
C ALA A 370 -14.55 -17.26 -24.96
N SER A 371 -13.90 -18.39 -24.67
CA SER A 371 -13.89 -19.55 -25.57
C SER A 371 -15.23 -20.28 -25.67
N ALA A 372 -16.07 -20.22 -24.64
CA ALA A 372 -17.39 -20.86 -24.62
C ALA A 372 -18.51 -19.97 -25.18
N ALA A 373 -18.28 -18.67 -25.30
CA ALA A 373 -19.24 -17.71 -25.83
C ALA A 373 -19.47 -17.90 -27.33
N GLU A 374 -20.72 -17.79 -27.80
CA GLU A 374 -21.04 -17.69 -29.22
C GLU A 374 -20.61 -16.33 -29.80
N ALA A 375 -20.60 -16.21 -31.13
CA ALA A 375 -20.24 -14.97 -31.79
C ALA A 375 -21.15 -13.81 -31.34
N ARG A 376 -20.53 -12.71 -30.89
CA ARG A 376 -21.11 -11.50 -30.29
C ARG A 376 -21.80 -11.71 -28.93
N GLN A 377 -21.51 -12.82 -28.24
CA GLN A 377 -22.01 -13.07 -26.90
C GLN A 377 -21.02 -12.59 -25.83
N VAL A 378 -21.56 -12.07 -24.72
CA VAL A 378 -20.80 -11.78 -23.49
C VAL A 378 -21.27 -12.71 -22.41
N LEU A 379 -20.35 -13.54 -21.91
CA LEU A 379 -20.55 -14.39 -20.75
C LEU A 379 -19.82 -13.80 -19.54
N VAL A 380 -20.55 -13.64 -18.44
CA VAL A 380 -20.00 -13.16 -17.16
C VAL A 380 -20.22 -14.18 -16.04
N THR A 381 -19.48 -14.06 -14.95
CA THR A 381 -19.70 -14.83 -13.73
C THR A 381 -20.85 -14.24 -12.88
N GLU A 382 -21.34 -14.98 -11.88
CA GLU A 382 -22.51 -14.60 -11.08
C GLU A 382 -22.32 -13.29 -10.29
N GLU A 383 -21.08 -12.92 -9.98
CA GLU A 383 -20.73 -11.72 -9.20
C GLU A 383 -20.92 -10.42 -9.98
N PHE A 384 -21.37 -10.48 -11.23
CA PHE A 384 -21.83 -9.32 -12.00
C PHE A 384 -23.36 -9.13 -11.96
N ASP A 385 -24.12 -10.12 -11.47
CA ASP A 385 -25.60 -10.10 -11.44
C ASP A 385 -26.18 -9.06 -10.47
N ASP A 386 -25.42 -8.70 -9.43
CA ASP A 386 -25.78 -7.70 -8.42
C ASP A 386 -25.62 -6.25 -8.92
N VAL A 387 -24.88 -6.05 -10.00
CA VAL A 387 -24.72 -4.75 -10.65
C VAL A 387 -25.95 -4.54 -11.56
N HIS A 388 -27.09 -4.19 -10.96
CA HIS A 388 -28.41 -4.03 -11.59
C HIS A 388 -28.52 -2.84 -12.56
N ILE A 389 -27.57 -2.73 -13.49
CA ILE A 389 -27.53 -1.74 -14.58
C ILE A 389 -27.67 -2.41 -15.97
N PHE A 390 -27.59 -3.75 -16.04
CA PHE A 390 -27.83 -4.56 -17.24
C PHE A 390 -28.75 -5.74 -16.90
N GLU A 391 -29.51 -6.23 -17.88
CA GLU A 391 -30.18 -7.52 -17.79
C GLU A 391 -29.14 -8.65 -17.80
N THR A 392 -29.33 -9.66 -16.95
CA THR A 392 -28.45 -10.83 -16.86
C THR A 392 -29.30 -12.09 -16.84
N THR A 393 -28.91 -13.12 -17.60
CA THR A 393 -29.66 -14.38 -17.67
C THR A 393 -28.73 -15.57 -17.42
N PRO A 394 -28.96 -16.40 -16.38
CA PRO A 394 -28.16 -17.60 -16.14
C PRO A 394 -28.39 -18.63 -17.25
N LEU A 395 -27.30 -19.24 -17.73
CA LEU A 395 -27.30 -20.30 -18.74
C LEU A 395 -27.15 -21.69 -18.11
N GLU A 396 -27.15 -22.74 -18.94
CA GLU A 396 -26.89 -24.09 -18.48
C GLU A 396 -25.44 -24.24 -17.97
N PRO A 397 -25.19 -25.05 -16.92
CA PRO A 397 -23.84 -25.25 -16.41
C PRO A 397 -22.91 -25.84 -17.47
N VAL A 398 -21.71 -25.27 -17.60
CA VAL A 398 -20.69 -25.70 -18.56
C VAL A 398 -19.52 -26.33 -17.83
N ASP A 399 -19.08 -27.50 -18.31
CA ASP A 399 -17.85 -28.14 -17.86
C ASP A 399 -16.65 -27.42 -18.50
N LEU A 400 -15.88 -26.70 -17.67
CA LEU A 400 -14.68 -26.00 -18.10
C LEU A 400 -13.44 -26.80 -17.68
N LYS A 401 -12.44 -26.90 -18.58
CA LYS A 401 -11.15 -27.56 -18.31
C LYS A 401 -10.58 -27.05 -16.98
N GLY A 402 -10.15 -27.93 -16.08
CA GLY A 402 -9.56 -27.55 -14.79
C GLY A 402 -10.54 -27.15 -13.67
N LYS A 403 -11.86 -27.15 -13.91
CA LYS A 403 -12.86 -26.92 -12.85
C LYS A 403 -13.42 -28.23 -12.31
N SER A 404 -13.43 -28.38 -10.99
CA SER A 404 -13.99 -29.58 -10.33
C SER A 404 -15.53 -29.61 -10.33
N LYS A 405 -16.17 -28.46 -10.55
CA LYS A 405 -17.64 -28.31 -10.62
C LYS A 405 -17.99 -27.53 -11.90
N PRO A 406 -19.11 -27.88 -12.56
CA PRO A 406 -19.64 -27.07 -13.66
C PRO A 406 -19.87 -25.63 -13.22
N VAL A 407 -19.51 -24.66 -14.07
CA VAL A 407 -19.73 -23.22 -13.83
C VAL A 407 -21.01 -22.80 -14.52
N ILE A 408 -21.80 -21.93 -13.88
CA ILE A 408 -23.02 -21.35 -14.45
C ILE A 408 -22.67 -19.97 -15.01
N PRO A 409 -22.54 -19.81 -16.35
CA PRO A 409 -22.29 -18.49 -16.93
C PRO A 409 -23.59 -17.68 -17.02
N TYR A 410 -23.46 -16.37 -16.92
CA TYR A 410 -24.55 -15.41 -17.08
C TYR A 410 -24.39 -14.70 -18.42
N LEU A 411 -25.42 -14.73 -19.24
CA LEU A 411 -25.51 -13.94 -20.47
C LEU A 411 -25.81 -12.48 -20.10
N LEU A 412 -24.98 -11.56 -20.57
CA LEU A 412 -25.23 -10.12 -20.47
C LEU A 412 -26.24 -9.68 -21.54
N GLY A 413 -27.32 -9.05 -21.12
CA GLY A 413 -28.37 -8.43 -21.93
C GLY A 413 -28.24 -6.91 -22.01
N GLY A 414 -29.35 -6.21 -22.27
CA GLY A 414 -29.36 -4.76 -22.48
C GLY A 414 -29.30 -3.92 -21.19
N PRO A 415 -28.95 -2.62 -21.28
CA PRO A 415 -28.88 -1.73 -20.12
C PRO A 415 -30.25 -1.43 -19.50
N LEU A 416 -30.28 -1.25 -18.18
CA LEU A 416 -31.41 -0.84 -17.35
C LEU A 416 -31.38 0.69 -17.09
N GLU A 417 -32.52 1.36 -16.93
CA GLU A 417 -32.59 2.80 -16.62
C GLU A 417 -32.27 3.09 -15.12
N ALA A 418 -31.41 4.07 -14.81
CA ALA A 418 -30.99 4.42 -13.43
C ALA A 418 -31.30 5.89 -13.05
N ASP A 419 -31.73 6.12 -11.79
CA ASP A 419 -32.09 7.42 -11.17
C ASP A 419 -30.91 8.05 -10.37
N ASP A 420 -30.64 9.34 -10.60
CA ASP A 420 -29.48 10.13 -10.10
C ASP A 420 -29.76 10.91 -8.78
N ALA A 421 -29.81 10.25 -7.61
CA ALA A 421 -30.04 10.95 -6.34
C ALA A 421 -29.14 10.47 -5.18
N ALA A 422 -27.90 10.94 -5.12
CA ALA A 422 -27.09 10.89 -3.90
C ALA A 422 -25.88 11.86 -3.98
N ALA A 423 -26.12 13.14 -3.70
CA ALA A 423 -25.05 14.11 -3.46
C ALA A 423 -25.56 15.31 -2.64
N GLN A 424 -25.56 15.20 -1.30
CA GLN A 424 -25.42 16.34 -0.39
C GLN A 424 -25.08 15.87 1.04
N THR A 425 -24.00 16.40 1.58
CA THR A 425 -23.36 16.10 2.88
C THR A 425 -24.03 16.86 4.02
N ASP A 426 -24.24 16.23 5.18
CA ASP A 426 -24.34 16.88 6.50
C ASP A 426 -23.76 15.96 7.58
N LEU A 427 -23.07 16.54 8.58
CA LEU A 427 -22.46 15.83 9.71
C LEU A 427 -23.52 15.04 10.49
N LEU A 428 -23.16 13.82 10.90
CA LEU A 428 -24.06 12.94 11.65
C LEU A 428 -24.39 13.49 13.06
N PRO A 429 -25.64 13.32 13.54
CA PRO A 429 -26.07 13.76 14.86
C PRO A 429 -25.33 13.00 15.98
N LEU A 430 -25.11 13.65 17.14
CA LEU A 430 -24.61 12.98 18.34
C LEU A 430 -25.75 12.14 18.95
N ILE A 431 -25.56 10.81 19.04
CA ILE A 431 -26.57 9.85 19.50
C ILE A 431 -26.02 9.07 20.70
N GLY A 432 -26.89 8.83 21.70
CA GLY A 432 -26.59 7.96 22.85
C GLY A 432 -25.59 8.53 23.85
N ARG A 433 -25.46 9.86 23.91
CA ARG A 433 -24.50 10.59 24.77
C ARG A 433 -25.14 11.74 25.56
N ASP A 434 -26.46 11.66 25.78
CA ASP A 434 -27.22 12.75 26.39
C ASP A 434 -26.84 12.98 27.87
N GLU A 435 -26.55 11.90 28.62
CA GLU A 435 -26.17 11.98 30.03
C GLU A 435 -24.76 12.59 30.21
N GLU A 436 -23.79 12.12 29.42
CA GLU A 436 -22.42 12.64 29.45
C GLU A 436 -22.36 14.10 29.00
N LEU A 437 -23.12 14.44 27.95
CA LEU A 437 -23.20 15.81 27.45
C LEU A 437 -23.87 16.75 28.46
N THR A 438 -24.94 16.30 29.12
CA THR A 438 -25.59 17.06 30.20
C THR A 438 -24.61 17.31 31.35
N THR A 439 -23.84 16.29 31.73
CA THR A 439 -22.84 16.41 32.81
C THR A 439 -21.78 17.45 32.48
N LEU A 440 -21.19 17.40 31.28
CA LEU A 440 -20.18 18.38 30.85
C LEU A 440 -20.77 19.79 30.69
N THR A 441 -22.01 19.91 30.21
CA THR A 441 -22.68 21.21 30.06
C THR A 441 -22.96 21.84 31.43
N ASN A 442 -23.40 21.06 32.42
CA ASN A 442 -23.61 21.56 33.79
C ASN A 442 -22.31 22.08 34.42
N LEU A 443 -21.17 21.41 34.20
CA LEU A 443 -19.87 21.89 34.70
C LEU A 443 -19.47 23.24 34.09
N VAL A 444 -19.81 23.45 32.81
CA VAL A 444 -19.60 24.75 32.13
C VAL A 444 -20.51 25.84 32.71
N GLU A 445 -21.77 25.51 33.01
CA GLU A 445 -22.71 26.42 33.67
C GLU A 445 -22.26 26.78 35.10
N GLU A 446 -21.83 25.81 35.90
CA GLU A 446 -21.31 26.01 37.26
C GLU A 446 -20.03 26.88 37.27
N ALA A 447 -19.15 26.69 36.28
CA ALA A 447 -17.98 27.54 36.11
C ALA A 447 -18.36 28.98 35.76
N ALA A 448 -19.40 29.20 34.96
CA ALA A 448 -19.92 30.54 34.69
C ALA A 448 -20.47 31.23 35.96
N GLU A 449 -20.89 30.46 36.97
CA GLU A 449 -21.29 30.96 38.29
C GLU A 449 -20.10 31.17 39.26
N GLY A 450 -18.87 30.88 38.82
CA GLY A 450 -17.63 31.09 39.56
C GLY A 450 -17.09 29.87 40.28
N SER A 451 -17.57 28.66 39.95
CA SER A 451 -17.07 27.39 40.50
C SER A 451 -16.39 26.56 39.42
N GLY A 452 -15.08 26.75 39.25
CA GLY A 452 -14.32 25.99 38.26
C GLY A 452 -14.08 24.53 38.65
N SER A 453 -13.82 23.69 37.65
CA SER A 453 -13.72 22.24 37.83
C SER A 453 -12.72 21.59 36.86
N ILE A 454 -12.29 20.37 37.22
CA ILE A 454 -11.44 19.52 36.39
C ILE A 454 -12.15 18.17 36.27
N VAL A 455 -12.39 17.73 35.03
CA VAL A 455 -13.04 16.46 34.74
C VAL A 455 -12.23 15.65 33.74
N THR A 456 -12.06 14.36 33.99
CA THR A 456 -11.40 13.43 33.06
C THR A 456 -12.44 12.55 32.38
N VAL A 457 -12.49 12.63 31.05
CA VAL A 457 -13.35 11.84 30.18
C VAL A 457 -12.58 10.60 29.71
N VAL A 458 -12.96 9.43 30.23
CA VAL A 458 -12.26 8.16 29.99
C VAL A 458 -13.03 7.30 29.02
N GLY A 459 -12.36 6.70 28.03
CA GLY A 459 -13.00 5.70 27.17
C GLY A 459 -12.03 5.07 26.17
N ALA A 460 -12.39 3.92 25.61
CA ALA A 460 -11.60 3.23 24.59
C ALA A 460 -11.44 4.05 23.29
N ALA A 461 -10.54 3.64 22.40
CA ALA A 461 -10.39 4.30 21.10
C ALA A 461 -11.68 4.18 20.26
N GLY A 462 -12.05 5.25 19.55
CA GLY A 462 -13.25 5.27 18.69
C GLY A 462 -14.60 5.45 19.40
N THR A 463 -14.64 5.52 20.75
CA THR A 463 -15.90 5.62 21.51
C THR A 463 -16.67 6.95 21.37
N GLY A 464 -16.11 7.94 20.66
CA GLY A 464 -16.76 9.23 20.41
C GLY A 464 -16.35 10.38 21.33
N LYS A 465 -15.28 10.23 22.13
CA LYS A 465 -14.75 11.31 23.01
C LYS A 465 -14.61 12.66 22.29
N THR A 466 -13.89 12.70 21.16
CA THR A 466 -13.68 13.93 20.39
C THR A 466 -15.00 14.54 19.88
N ARG A 467 -15.95 13.72 19.44
CA ARG A 467 -17.27 14.18 18.97
C ARG A 467 -18.12 14.75 20.11
N LEU A 468 -18.03 14.17 21.32
CA LEU A 468 -18.67 14.69 22.52
C LEU A 468 -18.08 16.05 22.92
N LEU A 469 -16.75 16.19 22.94
CA LEU A 469 -16.09 17.46 23.26
C LEU A 469 -16.41 18.55 22.22
N GLN A 470 -16.52 18.18 20.93
CA GLN A 470 -17.01 19.08 19.88
C GLN A 470 -18.43 19.57 20.15
N GLU A 471 -19.34 18.68 20.56
CA GLU A 471 -20.72 19.07 20.89
C GLU A 471 -20.79 20.00 22.11
N VAL A 472 -19.98 19.75 23.14
CA VAL A 472 -19.85 20.66 24.31
C VAL A 472 -19.36 22.03 23.86
N ARG A 473 -18.32 22.08 23.01
CA ARG A 473 -17.80 23.34 22.45
C ARG A 473 -18.87 24.09 21.65
N ASP A 474 -19.60 23.38 20.79
CA ASP A 474 -20.60 24.00 19.91
C ASP A 474 -21.81 24.53 20.70
N ARG A 475 -22.12 23.94 21.88
CA ARG A 475 -23.14 24.44 22.82
C ARG A 475 -22.64 25.55 23.74
N ALA A 476 -21.35 25.59 24.04
CA ALA A 476 -20.70 26.61 24.86
C ALA A 476 -20.21 27.81 24.02
N ALA A 477 -21.08 28.36 23.16
CA ALA A 477 -20.71 29.39 22.18
C ALA A 477 -20.17 30.70 22.79
N ASP A 478 -20.52 30.99 24.06
CA ASP A 478 -20.08 32.19 24.78
C ASP A 478 -18.79 31.96 25.63
N ALA A 479 -18.27 30.73 25.67
CA ALA A 479 -17.06 30.39 26.42
C ALA A 479 -15.80 30.46 25.54
N GLN A 480 -14.68 30.91 26.11
CA GLN A 480 -13.39 30.83 25.44
C GLN A 480 -12.88 29.39 25.51
N VAL A 481 -12.71 28.76 24.34
CA VAL A 481 -12.24 27.37 24.27
C VAL A 481 -10.78 27.31 23.84
N VAL A 482 -9.95 26.66 24.66
CA VAL A 482 -8.54 26.39 24.38
C VAL A 482 -8.30 24.89 24.38
N VAL A 483 -7.44 24.41 23.48
CA VAL A 483 -7.19 22.98 23.30
C VAL A 483 -5.68 22.73 23.37
N ALA A 484 -5.29 21.64 24.03
CA ALA A 484 -3.97 21.04 23.97
C ALA A 484 -4.09 19.56 23.61
N ASN A 485 -3.23 19.10 22.72
CA ASN A 485 -3.16 17.69 22.33
C ASN A 485 -1.89 17.08 22.93
N CYS A 486 -2.02 15.87 23.48
CA CYS A 486 -0.91 15.10 24.06
C CYS A 486 -0.69 13.82 23.26
N GLU A 487 0.53 13.61 22.79
CA GLU A 487 0.93 12.45 21.98
C GLU A 487 2.05 11.63 22.66
N PRO A 488 2.15 10.31 22.41
CA PRO A 488 3.08 9.43 23.12
C PRO A 488 4.54 9.90 23.11
N TYR A 489 4.99 10.47 21.99
CA TYR A 489 6.37 10.91 21.79
C TYR A 489 6.66 12.29 22.41
N GLU A 490 5.62 13.02 22.81
CA GLU A 490 5.72 14.37 23.38
C GLU A 490 5.67 14.34 24.92
N SER A 491 5.35 13.19 25.51
CA SER A 491 5.40 12.91 26.95
C SER A 491 6.76 13.24 27.60
N ASN A 492 7.86 13.12 26.82
CA ASN A 492 9.21 13.43 27.26
C ASN A 492 9.65 14.90 27.03
N THR A 493 8.76 15.75 26.51
CA THR A 493 9.04 17.18 26.28
C THR A 493 8.40 18.02 27.38
N ALA A 494 9.23 18.57 28.27
CA ALA A 494 8.75 19.36 29.41
C ALA A 494 7.89 20.57 28.98
N PHE A 495 6.76 20.74 29.68
CA PHE A 495 5.76 21.80 29.49
C PHE A 495 5.09 21.81 28.12
N PHE A 496 5.06 20.69 27.41
CA PHE A 496 4.51 20.64 26.06
C PHE A 496 2.99 20.89 26.06
N ALA A 497 2.24 20.15 26.87
CA ALA A 497 0.79 20.26 26.94
C ALA A 497 0.34 21.61 27.51
N LEU A 498 0.88 22.00 28.67
CA LEU A 498 0.51 23.26 29.31
C LEU A 498 1.00 24.48 28.51
N GLY A 499 2.14 24.36 27.84
CA GLY A 499 2.64 25.39 26.94
C GLY A 499 1.71 25.66 25.76
N GLN A 500 1.03 24.63 25.22
CA GLN A 500 0.00 24.82 24.20
C GLN A 500 -1.19 25.60 24.76
N LEU A 501 -1.70 25.22 25.94
CA LEU A 501 -2.81 25.92 26.58
C LEU A 501 -2.49 27.40 26.83
N VAL A 502 -1.33 27.69 27.43
CA VAL A 502 -0.88 29.07 27.71
C VAL A 502 -0.77 29.90 26.44
N ARG A 503 -0.18 29.34 25.36
CA ARG A 503 -0.06 30.04 24.07
C ARG A 503 -1.41 30.30 23.41
N ASN A 504 -2.29 29.32 23.42
CA ASN A 504 -3.63 29.42 22.81
C ASN A 504 -4.54 30.36 23.59
N ALA A 505 -4.45 30.34 24.92
CA ALA A 505 -5.18 31.22 25.82
C ALA A 505 -4.77 32.69 25.64
N LEU A 506 -3.47 32.96 25.54
CA LEU A 506 -2.92 34.31 25.35
C LEU A 506 -2.85 34.77 23.88
N ASN A 507 -3.19 33.89 22.93
CA ASN A 507 -3.06 34.14 21.49
C ASN A 507 -1.63 34.58 21.08
N VAL A 508 -0.62 33.89 21.60
CA VAL A 508 0.81 34.11 21.31
C VAL A 508 1.37 32.90 20.58
N HIS A 509 1.82 33.09 19.34
CA HIS A 509 2.36 32.02 18.52
C HIS A 509 3.89 32.05 18.48
N ARG A 510 4.53 30.89 18.41
CA ARG A 510 6.01 30.80 18.32
C ARG A 510 6.57 31.42 17.02
N GLU A 511 5.71 31.58 16.02
CA GLU A 511 6.01 32.11 14.69
C GLU A 511 5.78 33.63 14.59
N ASP A 512 5.29 34.27 15.65
CA ASP A 512 5.20 35.73 15.71
C ASP A 512 6.59 36.36 15.47
N GLU A 513 6.66 37.57 14.90
CA GLU A 513 7.95 38.25 14.66
C GLU A 513 8.71 38.52 15.97
N ASP A 514 7.97 38.76 17.06
CA ASP A 514 8.50 38.93 18.42
C ASP A 514 7.55 38.34 19.48
N PRO A 515 7.57 37.01 19.69
CA PRO A 515 6.68 36.35 20.64
C PRO A 515 7.01 36.73 22.09
N ALA A 516 8.27 37.05 22.38
CA ALA A 516 8.74 37.49 23.69
C ALA A 516 8.20 38.89 24.03
N GLY A 517 8.30 39.84 23.10
CA GLY A 517 7.75 41.19 23.26
C GLY A 517 6.23 41.18 23.38
N ARG A 518 5.53 40.40 22.55
CA ARG A 518 4.07 40.26 22.60
C ARG A 518 3.59 39.65 23.91
N LEU A 519 4.23 38.58 24.39
CA LEU A 519 3.93 37.98 25.69
C LEU A 519 4.14 39.01 26.83
N THR A 520 5.23 39.78 26.76
CA THR A 520 5.54 40.82 27.75
C THR A 520 4.47 41.92 27.76
N GLU A 521 4.05 42.38 26.59
CA GLU A 521 3.02 43.42 26.44
C GLU A 521 1.66 42.97 27.00
N ILE A 522 1.25 41.74 26.69
CA ILE A 522 -0.02 41.16 27.17
C ILE A 522 0.00 41.04 28.70
N LEU A 523 1.04 40.44 29.26
CA LEU A 523 1.09 40.17 30.70
C LEU A 523 1.24 41.45 31.54
N ILE A 524 2.07 42.41 31.11
CA ILE A 524 2.23 43.69 31.83
C ILE A 524 0.99 44.57 31.65
N GLY A 525 0.35 44.50 30.48
CA GLY A 525 -0.91 45.20 30.21
C GLY A 525 -2.06 44.72 31.11
N ALA A 526 -2.08 43.41 31.43
CA ALA A 526 -3.04 42.80 32.33
C ALA A 526 -2.72 43.07 33.81
N ASP A 527 -1.47 42.83 34.23
CA ASP A 527 -1.00 43.11 35.58
C ASP A 527 0.48 43.56 35.59
N PRO A 528 0.76 44.84 35.92
CA PRO A 528 2.13 45.34 36.01
C PRO A 528 3.03 44.59 37.00
N GLU A 529 2.48 43.89 38.00
CA GLU A 529 3.26 43.10 38.97
C GLU A 529 3.86 41.83 38.34
N LEU A 530 3.38 41.39 37.18
CA LEU A 530 3.92 40.25 36.44
C LEU A 530 5.22 40.56 35.69
N ALA A 531 5.58 41.84 35.54
CA ALA A 531 6.75 42.26 34.75
C ALA A 531 8.07 41.52 35.10
N PRO A 532 8.42 41.31 36.39
CA PRO A 532 9.64 40.57 36.74
C PRO A 532 9.54 39.06 36.43
N TRP A 533 8.34 38.52 36.27
CA TRP A 533 8.08 37.07 36.22
C TRP A 533 7.71 36.55 34.83
N VAL A 534 7.61 37.42 33.82
CA VAL A 534 7.36 37.05 32.41
C VAL A 534 8.26 35.90 31.92
N PRO A 535 9.56 35.81 32.26
CA PRO A 535 10.39 34.68 31.84
C PRO A 535 9.91 33.30 32.33
N LEU A 536 9.19 33.23 33.47
CA LEU A 536 8.62 31.97 33.97
C LEU A 536 7.45 31.50 33.09
N VAL A 537 6.59 32.43 32.66
CA VAL A 537 5.51 32.13 31.71
C VAL A 537 6.08 31.81 30.32
N ALA A 538 7.11 32.54 29.88
CA ALA A 538 7.82 32.29 28.63
C ALA A 538 8.43 30.89 28.60
N ARG A 539 9.02 30.42 29.70
CA ARG A 539 9.57 29.06 29.84
C ARG A 539 8.50 27.99 29.58
N VAL A 540 7.32 28.11 30.18
CA VAL A 540 6.21 27.15 29.98
C VAL A 540 5.61 27.27 28.58
N ALA A 541 5.48 28.49 28.04
CA ALA A 541 5.07 28.71 26.66
C ALA A 541 6.11 28.21 25.62
N GLY A 542 7.33 27.88 26.05
CA GLY A 542 8.45 27.50 25.18
C GLY A 542 8.95 28.66 24.31
N ILE A 543 8.92 29.88 24.85
CA ILE A 543 9.43 31.11 24.24
C ILE A 543 10.77 31.43 24.90
N SER A 544 11.80 31.70 24.09
CA SER A 544 13.13 32.03 24.60
C SER A 544 13.16 33.46 25.11
N MET A 545 13.53 33.64 26.38
CA MET A 545 13.65 34.94 27.03
C MET A 545 14.74 34.89 28.10
N ASP A 546 15.52 35.96 28.24
CA ASP A 546 16.53 36.07 29.29
C ASP A 546 15.86 36.22 30.67
N PRO A 547 16.39 35.57 31.72
CA PRO A 547 15.84 35.71 33.06
C PRO A 547 16.05 37.12 33.60
N THR A 548 15.09 37.59 34.39
CA THR A 548 15.21 38.82 35.19
C THR A 548 16.02 38.55 36.46
N PRO A 549 16.56 39.59 37.12
CA PRO A 549 17.25 39.45 38.41
C PRO A 549 16.39 38.74 39.47
N GLU A 550 15.07 38.96 39.45
CA GLU A 550 14.11 38.33 40.34
C GLU A 550 13.96 36.82 40.08
N VAL A 551 13.96 36.40 38.80
CA VAL A 551 13.95 34.99 38.41
C VAL A 551 15.29 34.32 38.72
N GLU A 552 16.41 35.02 38.53
CA GLU A 552 17.75 34.51 38.89
C GLU A 552 17.95 34.36 40.40
N ALA A 553 17.30 35.20 41.22
CA ALA A 553 17.35 35.13 42.67
C ALA A 553 16.45 34.03 43.27
N LEU A 554 15.60 33.39 42.45
CA LEU A 554 14.65 32.38 42.90
C LEU A 554 15.37 31.05 43.18
N ASP A 555 15.22 30.52 44.39
CA ASP A 555 15.74 29.20 44.77
C ASP A 555 15.01 28.11 43.95
N ALA A 556 15.78 27.17 43.39
CA ALA A 556 15.28 26.11 42.51
C ALA A 556 14.13 25.31 43.15
N LYS A 557 14.10 25.16 44.48
CA LYS A 557 13.03 24.42 45.19
C LYS A 557 11.68 25.14 45.21
N PHE A 558 11.65 26.45 44.97
CA PHE A 558 10.41 27.25 44.92
C PHE A 558 10.03 27.62 43.48
N GLN A 559 10.83 27.21 42.50
CA GLN A 559 10.65 27.61 41.12
C GLN A 559 9.31 27.09 40.56
N GLU A 560 8.98 25.83 40.82
CA GLU A 560 7.75 25.20 40.32
C GLU A 560 6.49 25.81 40.93
N THR A 561 6.43 25.95 42.26
CA THR A 561 5.31 26.60 42.94
C THR A 561 5.14 28.05 42.51
N LYS A 562 6.25 28.79 42.35
CA LYS A 562 6.19 30.19 41.90
C LYS A 562 5.78 30.28 40.43
N THR A 563 6.23 29.35 39.59
CA THR A 563 5.80 29.27 38.18
C THR A 563 4.29 29.00 38.09
N ALA A 564 3.74 28.10 38.92
CA ALA A 564 2.30 27.84 39.01
C ALA A 564 1.52 29.10 39.43
N GLU A 565 1.97 29.76 40.50
CA GLU A 565 1.36 30.99 41.03
C GLU A 565 1.32 32.10 39.96
N VAL A 566 2.45 32.31 39.27
CA VAL A 566 2.58 33.34 38.23
C VAL A 566 1.73 33.00 37.01
N ILE A 567 1.67 31.74 36.59
CA ILE A 567 0.82 31.32 35.46
C ILE A 567 -0.65 31.46 35.81
N GLY A 568 -1.07 31.01 37.00
CA GLY A 568 -2.44 31.17 37.47
C GLY A 568 -2.86 32.64 37.51
N ALA A 569 -2.03 33.51 38.10
CA ALA A 569 -2.27 34.96 38.12
C ALA A 569 -2.29 35.57 36.71
N ALA A 570 -1.35 35.17 35.84
CA ALA A 570 -1.28 35.63 34.47
C ALA A 570 -2.53 35.26 33.67
N MET A 571 -3.01 34.02 33.78
CA MET A 571 -4.22 33.56 33.11
C MET A 571 -5.46 34.26 33.70
N ALA A 572 -5.59 34.39 35.02
CA ALA A 572 -6.73 35.07 35.65
C ALA A 572 -6.82 36.56 35.31
N ALA A 573 -5.67 37.22 35.14
CA ALA A 573 -5.62 38.63 34.76
C ALA A 573 -5.90 38.87 33.25
N THR A 574 -5.75 37.84 32.41
CA THR A 574 -5.85 37.97 30.94
C THR A 574 -7.10 37.35 30.33
N LEU A 575 -7.66 36.32 30.96
CA LEU A 575 -8.83 35.61 30.47
C LEU A 575 -10.11 36.23 31.06
N GLU A 576 -11.04 36.60 30.20
CA GLU A 576 -12.34 37.14 30.58
C GLU A 576 -13.45 36.11 30.32
N GLY A 577 -14.39 35.97 31.25
CA GLY A 577 -15.53 35.06 31.13
C GLY A 577 -15.17 33.58 31.36
N THR A 578 -16.06 32.68 30.94
CA THR A 578 -15.88 31.23 31.16
C THR A 578 -14.84 30.68 30.18
N VAL A 579 -13.86 29.93 30.69
CA VAL A 579 -12.82 29.27 29.88
C VAL A 579 -13.00 27.77 29.94
N ILE A 580 -12.96 27.12 28.77
CA ILE A 580 -12.95 25.65 28.67
C ILE A 580 -11.60 25.23 28.08
N ALA A 581 -10.81 24.52 28.87
CA ALA A 581 -9.53 23.95 28.45
C ALA A 581 -9.68 22.46 28.18
N PHE A 582 -9.60 22.05 26.91
CA PHE A 582 -9.56 20.65 26.52
C PHE A 582 -8.13 20.13 26.48
N ILE A 583 -7.84 19.05 27.19
CA ILE A 583 -6.58 18.31 27.10
C ILE A 583 -6.88 16.97 26.45
N ASP A 584 -6.61 16.81 25.15
CA ASP A 584 -6.85 15.55 24.45
C ASP A 584 -5.66 14.60 24.61
N GLY A 585 -5.92 13.33 24.93
CA GLY A 585 -4.89 12.30 25.08
C GLY A 585 -4.08 12.40 26.38
N ALA A 586 -4.68 12.86 27.47
CA ALA A 586 -4.04 13.12 28.76
C ALA A 586 -3.20 11.96 29.33
N GLN A 587 -3.40 10.71 28.89
CA GLN A 587 -2.47 9.61 29.23
C GLN A 587 -1.02 9.84 28.74
N TRP A 588 -0.81 10.81 27.84
CA TRP A 588 0.49 11.19 27.29
C TRP A 588 0.94 12.59 27.70
N ILE A 589 0.30 13.18 28.71
CA ILE A 589 0.73 14.46 29.25
C ILE A 589 2.17 14.34 29.77
N ASP A 590 3.00 15.36 29.53
CA ASP A 590 4.37 15.36 30.05
C ASP A 590 4.39 15.61 31.57
N ASP A 591 5.33 14.97 32.27
CA ASP A 591 5.43 15.01 33.74
C ASP A 591 5.49 16.44 34.29
N ALA A 592 6.17 17.35 33.57
CA ALA A 592 6.31 18.74 33.99
C ALA A 592 5.00 19.54 33.83
N SER A 593 4.22 19.28 32.78
CA SER A 593 2.86 19.83 32.61
C SER A 593 1.90 19.26 33.66
N GLN A 594 1.94 17.95 33.93
CA GLN A 594 1.07 17.32 34.92
C GLN A 594 1.35 17.88 36.33
N SER A 595 2.62 17.90 36.75
CA SER A 595 3.00 18.44 38.05
C SER A 595 2.59 19.91 38.22
N LEU A 596 2.69 20.70 37.15
CA LEU A 596 2.28 22.10 37.17
C LEU A 596 0.75 22.28 37.16
N LEU A 597 0.01 21.41 36.47
CA LEU A 597 -1.45 21.35 36.49
C LEU A 597 -1.97 21.03 37.90
N ASP A 598 -1.32 20.10 38.61
CA ASP A 598 -1.65 19.74 39.99
C ASP A 598 -1.51 20.94 40.94
N HIS A 599 -0.52 21.81 40.72
CA HIS A 599 -0.35 23.05 41.49
C HIS A 599 -1.35 24.15 41.11
N LEU A 600 -1.95 24.09 39.91
CA LEU A 600 -2.94 25.05 39.42
C LEU A 600 -4.38 24.72 39.83
N VAL A 601 -4.65 23.51 40.33
CA VAL A 601 -5.99 23.07 40.76
C VAL A 601 -6.70 24.10 41.67
N PRO A 602 -6.06 24.67 42.71
CA PRO A 602 -6.72 25.67 43.56
C PRO A 602 -7.13 26.95 42.82
N THR A 603 -6.35 27.37 41.82
CA THR A 603 -6.67 28.52 40.97
C THR A 603 -7.80 28.17 40.01
N ILE A 604 -7.74 26.99 39.37
CA ILE A 604 -8.80 26.51 38.47
C ILE A 604 -10.14 26.46 39.20
N SER A 605 -10.18 25.98 40.46
CA SER A 605 -11.41 25.93 41.25
C SER A 605 -11.94 27.30 41.71
N ALA A 606 -11.11 28.34 41.71
CA ALA A 606 -11.48 29.70 42.15
C ALA A 606 -11.87 30.63 40.99
N GLU A 607 -11.54 30.25 39.76
CA GLU A 607 -11.80 31.00 38.53
C GLU A 607 -12.92 30.31 37.71
N PRO A 608 -13.57 31.01 36.74
CA PRO A 608 -14.61 30.44 35.90
C PRO A 608 -14.05 29.50 34.82
N TRP A 609 -13.23 28.53 35.20
CA TRP A 609 -12.50 27.64 34.29
C TRP A 609 -12.97 26.19 34.43
N VAL A 610 -13.16 25.52 33.29
CA VAL A 610 -13.38 24.08 33.21
C VAL A 610 -12.24 23.43 32.46
N VAL A 611 -11.52 22.50 33.08
CA VAL A 611 -10.52 21.68 32.40
C VAL A 611 -11.13 20.31 32.12
N VAL A 612 -11.18 19.92 30.86
CA VAL A 612 -11.69 18.62 30.41
C VAL A 612 -10.55 17.82 29.78
N ALA A 613 -10.08 16.80 30.49
CA ALA A 613 -9.01 15.92 30.03
C ALA A 613 -9.59 14.63 29.41
N SER A 614 -9.22 14.30 28.18
CA SER A 614 -9.61 13.07 27.49
C SER A 614 -8.53 12.00 27.70
N SER A 615 -8.89 10.81 28.19
CA SER A 615 -7.95 9.73 28.45
C SER A 615 -8.48 8.35 28.05
N ARG A 616 -7.58 7.38 27.89
CA ARG A 616 -7.92 5.94 27.76
C ARG A 616 -7.87 5.19 29.09
N VAL A 617 -7.13 5.75 30.05
CA VAL A 617 -6.89 5.16 31.37
C VAL A 617 -7.45 6.11 32.41
N ALA A 618 -8.16 5.57 33.39
CA ALA A 618 -8.60 6.37 34.52
C ALA A 618 -7.38 6.91 35.29
N PRO A 619 -7.42 8.16 35.78
CA PRO A 619 -6.35 8.69 36.62
C PRO A 619 -6.19 7.84 37.89
N GLU A 620 -4.97 7.73 38.42
CA GLU A 620 -4.70 6.97 39.65
C GLU A 620 -5.28 7.64 40.90
N ASP A 621 -5.57 8.95 40.84
CA ASP A 621 -6.16 9.71 41.93
C ASP A 621 -7.70 9.62 41.93
N GLU A 622 -8.26 8.92 42.93
CA GLU A 622 -9.71 8.76 43.11
C GLU A 622 -10.45 10.08 43.44
N SER A 623 -9.74 11.18 43.71
CA SER A 623 -10.35 12.48 44.03
C SER A 623 -10.72 13.32 42.81
N ALA A 624 -10.25 12.96 41.61
CA ALA A 624 -10.56 13.66 40.36
C ALA A 624 -11.90 13.20 39.77
N GLN A 625 -12.76 14.15 39.37
CA GLN A 625 -14.04 13.83 38.75
C GLN A 625 -13.83 13.11 37.41
N THR A 626 -14.37 11.89 37.27
CA THR A 626 -14.17 11.05 36.09
C THR A 626 -15.50 10.71 35.43
N LEU A 627 -15.57 10.85 34.10
CA LEU A 627 -16.71 10.54 33.25
C LEU A 627 -16.34 9.41 32.28
N ASN A 628 -16.91 8.22 32.48
CA ASN A 628 -16.62 7.05 31.64
C ASN A 628 -17.55 6.97 30.43
N LEU A 629 -16.99 6.93 29.23
CA LEU A 629 -17.71 6.65 27.99
C LEU A 629 -17.70 5.16 27.71
N GLU A 630 -18.80 4.52 28.06
CA GLU A 630 -19.08 3.14 27.66
C GLU A 630 -19.39 3.04 26.15
N PRO A 631 -19.27 1.86 25.53
CA PRO A 631 -19.80 1.62 24.19
C PRO A 631 -21.28 1.98 24.10
N LEU A 632 -21.74 2.44 22.94
CA LEU A 632 -23.15 2.73 22.68
C LEU A 632 -24.00 1.47 22.89
N ASP A 633 -25.19 1.66 23.44
CA ASP A 633 -26.17 0.59 23.47
C ASP A 633 -26.67 0.24 22.06
N ALA A 634 -27.39 -0.89 21.95
CA ALA A 634 -27.86 -1.38 20.66
C ALA A 634 -28.85 -0.42 19.97
N GLU A 635 -29.65 0.32 20.76
CA GLU A 635 -30.63 1.28 20.24
C GLU A 635 -29.93 2.49 19.61
N SER A 636 -28.98 3.09 20.34
CA SER A 636 -28.15 4.20 19.90
C SER A 636 -27.26 3.81 18.72
N SER A 637 -26.70 2.60 18.74
CA SER A 637 -25.92 2.05 17.63
C SER A 637 -26.76 1.91 16.36
N THR A 638 -27.98 1.38 16.48
CA THR A 638 -28.92 1.26 15.36
C THR A 638 -29.30 2.64 14.82
N ALA A 639 -29.63 3.58 15.71
CA ALA A 639 -29.99 4.94 15.33
C ALA A 639 -28.84 5.66 14.60
N LEU A 640 -27.59 5.48 15.06
CA LEU A 640 -26.41 6.03 14.40
C LEU A 640 -26.16 5.38 13.03
N ALA A 641 -26.36 4.06 12.91
CA ALA A 641 -26.23 3.35 11.64
C ALA A 641 -27.24 3.86 10.60
N VAL A 642 -28.50 4.03 11.02
CA VAL A 642 -29.56 4.55 10.17
C VAL A 642 -29.30 6.00 9.77
N ALA A 643 -28.85 6.84 10.70
CA ALA A 643 -28.49 8.22 10.39
C ALA A 643 -27.36 8.29 9.36
N ALA A 644 -26.37 7.38 9.45
CA ALA A 644 -25.24 7.30 8.53
C ALA A 644 -25.62 6.87 7.10
N LEU A 645 -26.68 6.06 6.95
CA LEU A 645 -27.17 5.61 5.65
C LEU A 645 -27.93 6.70 4.87
N GLY A 646 -28.44 7.73 5.54
CA GLY A 646 -29.24 8.79 4.89
C GLY A 646 -30.45 8.20 4.13
N ASP A 647 -30.52 8.43 2.83
CA ASP A 647 -31.58 7.91 1.94
C ASP A 647 -31.35 6.44 1.51
N GLN A 648 -30.18 5.86 1.78
CA GLN A 648 -29.88 4.47 1.46
C GLN A 648 -30.56 3.51 2.46
N ALA A 649 -31.04 2.36 1.98
CA ALA A 649 -31.69 1.37 2.82
C ALA A 649 -30.91 0.05 2.81
N LEU A 650 -30.37 -0.34 3.97
CA LEU A 650 -29.85 -1.69 4.19
C LEU A 650 -30.94 -2.59 4.80
N PRO A 651 -30.98 -3.90 4.45
CA PRO A 651 -31.88 -4.84 5.10
C PRO A 651 -31.64 -4.90 6.61
N ALA A 652 -32.71 -5.01 7.40
CA ALA A 652 -32.62 -5.09 8.87
C ALA A 652 -31.61 -6.13 9.39
N PRO A 653 -31.50 -7.35 8.80
CA PRO A 653 -30.49 -8.32 9.24
C PRO A 653 -29.04 -7.85 9.07
N VAL A 654 -28.77 -6.98 8.08
CA VAL A 654 -27.45 -6.40 7.84
C VAL A 654 -27.15 -5.33 8.88
N ILE A 655 -28.14 -4.48 9.20
CA ILE A 655 -28.01 -3.48 10.28
C ILE A 655 -27.77 -4.18 11.62
N ASP A 656 -28.51 -5.26 11.92
CA ASP A 656 -28.30 -6.05 13.14
C ASP A 656 -26.89 -6.65 13.20
N ALA A 657 -26.38 -7.14 12.07
CA ALA A 657 -25.01 -7.65 11.97
C ALA A 657 -23.96 -6.55 12.18
N ILE A 658 -24.17 -5.36 11.60
CA ILE A 658 -23.32 -4.18 11.78
C ILE A 658 -23.29 -3.77 13.25
N VAL A 659 -24.46 -3.61 13.88
CA VAL A 659 -24.58 -3.21 15.28
C VAL A 659 -23.92 -4.25 16.19
N SER A 660 -24.24 -5.53 15.99
CA SER A 660 -23.66 -6.61 16.78
C SER A 660 -22.14 -6.68 16.64
N ARG A 661 -21.61 -6.48 15.43
CA ARG A 661 -20.17 -6.57 15.16
C ARG A 661 -19.42 -5.32 15.63
N SER A 662 -20.04 -4.15 15.58
CA SER A 662 -19.46 -2.90 16.07
C SER A 662 -19.15 -2.92 17.57
N GLY A 663 -19.85 -3.76 18.34
CA GLY A 663 -19.74 -3.82 19.79
C GLY A 663 -20.10 -2.49 20.48
N GLY A 664 -20.89 -1.63 19.82
CA GLY A 664 -21.23 -0.29 20.31
C GLY A 664 -20.13 0.74 20.11
N ASN A 665 -19.06 0.45 19.36
CA ASN A 665 -18.03 1.43 19.02
C ASN A 665 -18.51 2.30 17.84
N PRO A 666 -18.79 3.62 18.06
CA PRO A 666 -19.31 4.50 17.01
C PRO A 666 -18.41 4.57 15.78
N PHE A 667 -17.09 4.62 15.96
CA PHE A 667 -16.16 4.64 14.84
C PHE A 667 -16.29 3.37 14.00
N PHE A 668 -16.19 2.20 14.64
CA PHE A 668 -16.29 0.93 13.92
C PHE A 668 -17.67 0.73 13.26
N LEU A 669 -18.73 1.16 13.93
CA LEU A 669 -20.07 1.11 13.41
C LEU A 669 -20.21 1.89 12.10
N LEU A 670 -19.71 3.13 12.04
CA LEU A 670 -19.78 3.96 10.84
C LEU A 670 -18.97 3.37 9.69
N GLU A 671 -17.82 2.77 9.99
CA GLU A 671 -17.02 2.07 8.99
C GLU A 671 -17.77 0.84 8.41
N LEU A 672 -18.41 0.04 9.27
CA LEU A 672 -19.21 -1.11 8.84
C LEU A 672 -20.42 -0.70 7.99
N VAL A 673 -21.02 0.45 8.28
CA VAL A 673 -22.09 1.04 7.45
C VAL A 673 -21.56 1.43 6.07
N GLY A 674 -20.42 2.12 6.01
CA GLY A 674 -19.79 2.51 4.75
C GLY A 674 -19.48 1.31 3.85
N SER A 675 -18.82 0.29 4.39
CA SER A 675 -18.51 -0.94 3.63
C SER A 675 -19.77 -1.70 3.19
N ALA A 676 -20.83 -1.69 3.98
CA ALA A 676 -22.09 -2.34 3.63
C ALA A 676 -22.84 -1.63 2.50
N SER A 677 -22.76 -0.29 2.44
CA SER A 677 -23.37 0.51 1.37
C SER A 677 -22.69 0.34 0.01
N GLU A 678 -21.44 -0.12 -0.02
CA GLU A 678 -20.65 -0.29 -1.25
C GLU A 678 -20.81 -1.68 -1.90
N GLY A 679 -21.56 -2.59 -1.27
CA GLY A 679 -22.03 -3.83 -1.91
C GLY A 679 -21.04 -5.01 -1.91
N ASP A 680 -19.91 -4.93 -1.22
CA ASP A 680 -18.88 -6.00 -1.21
C ASP A 680 -19.27 -7.25 -0.39
N GLY A 681 -20.43 -7.26 0.27
CA GLY A 681 -21.01 -8.43 0.97
C GLY A 681 -20.24 -8.93 2.20
N GLN A 682 -18.95 -8.61 2.33
CA GLN A 682 -18.10 -8.90 3.48
C GLN A 682 -17.95 -7.65 4.34
N LEU A 683 -18.75 -7.59 5.40
CA LEU A 683 -18.54 -6.63 6.48
C LEU A 683 -17.14 -6.84 7.08
N PRO A 684 -16.27 -5.81 7.13
CA PRO A 684 -14.96 -5.89 7.77
C PRO A 684 -15.06 -6.55 9.14
N THR A 685 -14.14 -7.46 9.44
CA THR A 685 -14.15 -8.20 10.72
C THR A 685 -13.57 -7.38 11.87
N SER A 686 -12.85 -6.29 11.57
CA SER A 686 -12.25 -5.38 12.54
C SER A 686 -12.13 -3.95 12.00
N VAL A 687 -11.76 -3.01 12.87
CA VAL A 687 -11.53 -1.60 12.51
C VAL A 687 -10.35 -1.48 11.54
N GLU A 688 -9.30 -2.26 11.75
CA GLU A 688 -8.11 -2.33 10.90
C GLU A 688 -8.47 -2.77 9.48
N ALA A 689 -9.36 -3.77 9.35
CA ALA A 689 -9.82 -4.24 8.04
C ALA A 689 -10.62 -3.17 7.28
N ALA A 690 -11.40 -2.34 7.98
CA ALA A 690 -12.14 -1.25 7.34
C ALA A 690 -11.21 -0.10 6.89
N VAL A 691 -10.23 0.26 7.74
CA VAL A 691 -9.19 1.23 7.38
C VAL A 691 -8.36 0.72 6.20
N ALA A 692 -8.04 -0.58 6.16
CA ALA A 692 -7.33 -1.20 5.05
C ALA A 692 -8.12 -1.08 3.74
N ALA A 693 -9.43 -1.38 3.77
CA ALA A 693 -10.30 -1.22 2.62
C ALA A 693 -10.29 0.23 2.08
N ARG A 694 -10.37 1.24 2.94
CA ARG A 694 -10.28 2.67 2.54
C ARG A 694 -8.93 3.03 1.92
N ILE A 695 -7.84 2.54 2.50
CA ILE A 695 -6.50 2.68 1.91
C ILE A 695 -6.41 1.97 0.55
N ASP A 696 -7.14 0.87 0.36
CA ASP A 696 -7.21 0.15 -0.92
C ASP A 696 -8.01 0.91 -1.99
N HIS A 697 -8.89 1.84 -1.63
CA HIS A 697 -9.54 2.73 -2.60
C HIS A 697 -8.61 3.85 -3.12
N LEU A 698 -7.49 4.12 -2.45
CA LEU A 698 -6.51 5.07 -2.94
C LEU A 698 -5.84 4.58 -4.22
N GLN A 699 -5.46 5.52 -5.10
CA GLN A 699 -4.58 5.21 -6.23
C GLN A 699 -3.27 4.64 -5.70
N VAL A 700 -2.63 3.75 -6.48
CA VAL A 700 -1.35 3.10 -6.08
C VAL A 700 -0.30 4.13 -5.65
N ARG A 701 -0.24 5.29 -6.32
CA ARG A 701 0.62 6.42 -5.97
C ARG A 701 0.36 6.94 -4.55
N ASP A 702 -0.89 7.27 -4.28
CA ASP A 702 -1.32 7.88 -3.02
C ASP A 702 -1.18 6.87 -1.88
N ARG A 703 -1.51 5.59 -2.13
CA ARG A 703 -1.32 4.49 -1.18
C ARG A 703 0.15 4.29 -0.82
N ARG A 704 1.05 4.31 -1.83
CA ARG A 704 2.50 4.25 -1.62
C ARG A 704 2.98 5.45 -0.81
N LEU A 705 2.54 6.65 -1.17
CA LEU A 705 2.89 7.88 -0.45
C LEU A 705 2.43 7.83 1.01
N LEU A 706 1.21 7.34 1.27
CA LEU A 706 0.66 7.12 2.61
C LEU A 706 1.43 6.04 3.39
N GLY A 707 1.80 4.93 2.75
CA GLY A 707 2.65 3.89 3.35
C GLY A 707 4.05 4.43 3.71
N TYR A 708 4.68 5.20 2.82
CA TYR A 708 5.97 5.84 3.07
C TYR A 708 5.90 6.83 4.23
N ALA A 709 4.83 7.64 4.26
CA ALA A 709 4.51 8.51 5.39
C ALA A 709 4.39 7.71 6.70
N ALA A 710 3.80 6.51 6.66
CA ALA A 710 3.60 5.69 7.85
C ALA A 710 4.92 5.20 8.48
N VAL A 711 5.96 4.96 7.66
CA VAL A 711 7.32 4.60 8.12
C VAL A 711 8.02 5.78 8.79
N LEU A 712 7.78 7.01 8.32
CA LEU A 712 8.33 8.23 8.91
C LEU A 712 7.74 8.54 10.30
N GLY A 713 6.57 7.98 10.60
CA GLY A 713 5.91 8.08 11.90
C GLY A 713 4.59 8.84 11.86
N GLN A 714 3.98 9.03 13.03
CA GLN A 714 2.68 9.70 13.17
C GLN A 714 2.70 11.16 12.70
N GLN A 715 3.82 11.85 12.88
CA GLN A 715 4.08 13.21 12.41
C GLN A 715 5.50 13.28 11.84
N PHE A 716 5.66 13.97 10.71
CA PHE A 716 6.94 14.12 10.03
C PHE A 716 7.01 15.43 9.23
N SER A 717 8.21 15.86 8.86
CA SER A 717 8.41 17.01 7.96
C SER A 717 8.48 16.56 6.51
N LEU A 718 7.84 17.28 5.59
CA LEU A 718 7.95 17.06 4.15
C LEU A 718 9.41 17.08 3.68
N ASP A 719 10.24 17.95 4.26
CA ASP A 719 11.66 17.99 3.90
C ASP A 719 12.37 16.66 4.20
N LEU A 720 12.03 15.98 5.31
CA LEU A 720 12.64 14.69 5.67
C LEU A 720 12.18 13.61 4.69
N MET A 721 10.90 13.63 4.32
CA MET A 721 10.35 12.74 3.32
C MET A 721 11.04 12.93 1.97
N ALA A 722 11.22 14.18 1.53
CA ALA A 722 11.92 14.51 0.28
C ALA A 722 13.40 14.08 0.30
N ASP A 723 14.09 14.23 1.43
CA ASP A 723 15.51 13.84 1.56
C ASP A 723 15.72 12.31 1.63
N ALA A 724 14.80 11.59 2.26
CA ALA A 724 14.83 10.13 2.39
C ALA A 724 14.32 9.42 1.13
N LEU A 725 13.33 10.01 0.47
CA LEU A 725 12.59 9.40 -0.64
C LEU A 725 12.47 10.40 -1.81
N PRO A 726 13.58 10.70 -2.51
CA PRO A 726 13.59 11.69 -3.60
C PRO A 726 12.65 11.32 -4.76
N ASP A 727 12.34 10.03 -4.93
CA ASP A 727 11.43 9.53 -5.97
C ASP A 727 9.95 9.54 -5.54
N ALA A 728 9.63 9.88 -4.28
CA ALA A 728 8.25 9.81 -3.75
C ALA A 728 7.31 10.91 -4.28
N SER A 729 7.74 11.75 -5.24
CA SER A 729 6.90 12.80 -5.85
C SER A 729 6.22 13.71 -4.81
N VAL A 730 6.97 14.11 -3.78
CA VAL A 730 6.49 14.90 -2.62
C VAL A 730 5.87 16.24 -3.04
N ASP A 731 6.18 16.73 -4.24
CA ASP A 731 5.65 17.99 -4.81
C ASP A 731 4.26 17.84 -5.47
N ASP A 732 3.70 16.63 -5.55
CA ASP A 732 2.37 16.38 -6.13
C ASP A 732 1.24 16.89 -5.20
N THR A 733 0.81 18.13 -5.44
CA THR A 733 -0.22 18.80 -4.63
C THR A 733 -1.57 18.09 -4.71
N ASP A 734 -1.89 17.44 -5.83
CA ASP A 734 -3.16 16.74 -6.00
C ASP A 734 -3.19 15.45 -5.17
N ALA A 735 -2.04 14.74 -5.06
CA ALA A 735 -1.90 13.57 -4.19
C ALA A 735 -2.14 13.93 -2.71
N TRP A 736 -1.55 15.03 -2.23
CA TRP A 736 -1.77 15.51 -0.86
C TRP A 736 -3.22 15.94 -0.61
N GLN A 737 -3.89 16.49 -1.61
CA GLN A 737 -5.31 16.83 -1.49
C GLN A 737 -6.19 15.58 -1.38
N ARG A 738 -5.90 14.51 -2.13
CA ARG A 738 -6.60 13.22 -2.00
C ARG A 738 -6.29 12.53 -0.67
N LEU A 739 -5.05 12.67 -0.17
CA LEU A 739 -4.67 12.15 1.15
C LEU A 739 -5.14 13.02 2.31
N ALA A 740 -5.79 14.17 2.07
CA ALA A 740 -6.23 15.09 3.13
C ALA A 740 -7.28 14.48 4.08
N GLU A 741 -7.91 13.38 3.68
CA GLU A 741 -8.78 12.54 4.52
C GLU A 741 -8.00 11.76 5.58
N PHE A 742 -6.74 11.38 5.28
CA PHE A 742 -5.88 10.57 6.14
C PHE A 742 -4.82 11.40 6.85
N LEU A 743 -4.37 12.45 6.20
CA LEU A 743 -3.25 13.30 6.59
C LEU A 743 -3.69 14.75 6.76
N GLU A 744 -3.02 15.45 7.66
CA GLU A 744 -3.21 16.88 7.89
C GLU A 744 -1.87 17.60 7.77
N THR A 745 -1.83 18.62 6.91
CA THR A 745 -0.63 19.42 6.65
C THR A 745 -0.74 20.76 7.38
N SER A 746 0.29 21.08 8.16
CA SER A 746 0.39 22.34 8.89
C SER A 746 1.12 23.42 8.10
N LEU A 747 0.84 24.69 8.42
CA LEU A 747 1.60 25.86 7.96
C LEU A 747 3.04 25.73 8.49
N GLY A 748 3.96 25.24 7.66
CA GLY A 748 5.34 24.91 8.08
C GLY A 748 5.88 23.59 7.50
N GLY A 749 5.09 22.89 6.68
CA GLY A 749 5.57 21.70 5.97
C GLY A 749 5.67 20.45 6.85
N LYS A 750 5.03 20.44 8.02
CA LYS A 750 4.83 19.20 8.79
C LYS A 750 3.50 18.57 8.42
N VAL A 751 3.52 17.26 8.27
CA VAL A 751 2.36 16.40 8.01
C VAL A 751 2.15 15.50 9.21
N ARG A 752 0.90 15.24 9.57
CA ARG A 752 0.51 14.26 10.58
C ARG A 752 -0.63 13.38 10.10
N PHE A 753 -0.67 12.13 10.55
CA PHE A 753 -1.86 11.30 10.36
C PHE A 753 -2.99 11.82 11.26
N ARG A 754 -4.20 11.92 10.70
CA ARG A 754 -5.39 12.31 11.47
C ARG A 754 -5.75 11.29 12.54
N GLN A 755 -5.46 10.01 12.27
CA GLN A 755 -5.76 8.89 13.17
C GLN A 755 -4.57 7.92 13.22
N PRO A 756 -4.09 7.51 14.41
CA PRO A 756 -2.98 6.57 14.53
C PRO A 756 -3.22 5.20 13.87
N ILE A 757 -4.46 4.70 13.92
CA ILE A 757 -4.81 3.41 13.30
C ILE A 757 -4.61 3.42 11.78
N VAL A 758 -4.81 4.56 11.11
CA VAL A 758 -4.52 4.70 9.67
C VAL A 758 -3.04 4.54 9.39
N ARG A 759 -2.19 5.12 10.25
CA ARG A 759 -0.74 4.99 10.15
C ARG A 759 -0.32 3.55 10.37
N ASP A 760 -0.84 2.89 11.39
CA ASP A 760 -0.47 1.50 11.71
C ASP A 760 -0.93 0.55 10.60
N VAL A 761 -2.15 0.70 10.09
CA VAL A 761 -2.66 -0.10 8.96
C VAL A 761 -1.92 0.21 7.66
N ALA A 762 -1.53 1.47 7.40
CA ALA A 762 -0.71 1.82 6.24
C ALA A 762 0.73 1.28 6.36
N TYR A 763 1.29 1.22 7.58
CA TYR A 763 2.60 0.64 7.84
C TYR A 763 2.57 -0.89 7.69
N GLU A 764 1.60 -1.55 8.31
CA GLU A 764 1.28 -2.97 8.13
C GLU A 764 0.86 -3.27 6.66
N GLY A 765 0.43 -2.22 5.98
CA GLY A 765 0.27 -2.03 4.54
C GLY A 765 1.43 -2.55 3.71
N LEU A 766 2.65 -2.27 4.15
CA LEU A 766 3.85 -2.43 3.34
C LEU A 766 4.45 -3.84 3.42
N PRO A 767 5.02 -4.35 2.31
CA PRO A 767 5.88 -5.53 2.30
C PRO A 767 7.04 -5.47 3.29
N PHE A 768 7.47 -6.62 3.83
CA PHE A 768 8.52 -6.66 4.87
C PHE A 768 9.86 -6.14 4.33
N GLU A 769 10.27 -6.62 3.15
CA GLU A 769 11.50 -6.15 2.51
C GLU A 769 11.43 -4.64 2.24
N ARG A 770 10.26 -4.12 1.88
CA ARG A 770 10.07 -2.70 1.61
C ARG A 770 10.18 -1.84 2.86
N ARG A 771 9.60 -2.28 3.98
CA ARG A 771 9.77 -1.60 5.28
C ARG A 771 11.25 -1.48 5.61
N ARG A 772 12.01 -2.57 5.44
CA ARG A 772 13.45 -2.60 5.69
C ARG A 772 14.20 -1.55 4.86
N GLN A 773 13.96 -1.50 3.56
CA GLN A 773 14.57 -0.52 2.64
C GLN A 773 14.18 0.93 3.00
N LEU A 774 12.92 1.18 3.35
CA LEU A 774 12.45 2.51 3.72
C LEU A 774 13.07 2.97 5.05
N HIS A 775 13.14 2.08 6.04
CA HIS A 775 13.80 2.36 7.31
C HIS A 775 15.30 2.67 7.10
N GLU A 776 15.99 1.95 6.22
CA GLU A 776 17.39 2.24 5.86
C GLU A 776 17.53 3.63 5.25
N ALA A 777 16.73 3.94 4.22
CA ALA A 777 16.77 5.23 3.53
C ALA A 777 16.48 6.42 4.46
N ILE A 778 15.51 6.26 5.37
CA ILE A 778 15.18 7.29 6.38
C ILE A 778 16.32 7.44 7.39
N GLY A 779 16.91 6.34 7.86
CA GLY A 779 18.08 6.35 8.75
C GLY A 779 19.26 7.11 8.11
N GLU A 780 19.58 6.82 6.85
CA GLU A 780 20.64 7.51 6.10
C GLU A 780 20.34 9.01 5.88
N ALA A 781 19.08 9.37 5.62
CA ALA A 781 18.69 10.77 5.50
C ALA A 781 18.82 11.53 6.81
N LEU A 782 18.39 10.93 7.93
CA LEU A 782 18.56 11.48 9.27
C LEU A 782 20.04 11.63 9.63
N GLU A 783 20.86 10.65 9.30
CA GLU A 783 22.31 10.67 9.53
C GLU A 783 22.99 11.82 8.75
N ARG A 784 22.63 11.98 7.46
CA ARG A 784 23.09 13.12 6.62
C ARG A 784 22.68 14.47 7.21
N ARG A 785 21.44 14.58 7.72
CA ARG A 785 20.91 15.81 8.35
C ARG A 785 21.58 16.12 9.67
N ALA A 786 21.90 15.11 10.46
CA ALA A 786 22.54 15.28 11.74
C ALA A 786 23.93 15.93 11.62
N ARG A 787 24.61 15.78 10.48
CA ARG A 787 25.91 16.38 10.12
C ARG A 787 26.98 16.20 11.21
N LYS A 788 27.06 17.15 12.15
CA LYS A 788 28.07 17.22 13.23
C LYS A 788 27.52 16.88 14.60
N ARG A 789 26.22 16.56 14.71
CA ARG A 789 25.52 16.30 15.97
C ARG A 789 24.57 15.08 15.88
N PRO A 790 25.10 13.88 15.55
CA PRO A 790 24.31 12.63 15.53
C PRO A 790 23.60 12.34 16.84
N GLU A 791 24.18 12.75 17.97
CA GLU A 791 23.63 12.55 19.31
C GLU A 791 22.23 13.16 19.48
N ARG A 792 21.86 14.15 18.66
CA ARG A 792 20.53 14.75 18.66
C ARG A 792 19.44 13.84 18.12
N PHE A 793 19.79 12.94 17.20
CA PHE A 793 18.88 12.05 16.50
C PHE A 793 19.10 10.57 16.86
N ALA A 794 20.02 10.27 17.80
CA ALA A 794 20.44 8.91 18.13
C ALA A 794 19.28 7.95 18.42
N GLU A 795 18.22 8.41 19.11
CA GLU A 795 17.03 7.59 19.42
C GLU A 795 16.28 7.17 18.14
N LEU A 796 16.08 8.10 17.19
CA LEU A 796 15.44 7.82 15.90
C LEU A 796 16.34 7.00 14.98
N LEU A 797 17.64 7.31 14.93
CA LEU A 797 18.63 6.58 14.13
C LEU A 797 18.73 5.11 14.60
N SER A 798 18.75 4.90 15.92
CA SER A 798 18.69 3.58 16.55
C SER A 798 17.48 2.79 16.07
N LEU A 799 16.28 3.36 16.16
CA LEU A 799 15.04 2.69 15.72
C LEU A 799 15.03 2.36 14.23
N HIS A 800 15.39 3.33 13.37
CA HIS A 800 15.35 3.12 11.93
C HIS A 800 16.39 2.09 11.45
N PHE A 801 17.62 2.09 11.98
CA PHE A 801 18.62 1.10 11.57
C PHE A 801 18.33 -0.30 12.11
N ASP A 802 17.70 -0.41 13.29
CA ASP A 802 17.26 -1.68 13.86
C ASP A 802 16.17 -2.33 12.98
N LEU A 803 15.11 -1.58 12.65
CA LEU A 803 14.05 -2.03 11.76
C LEU A 803 14.53 -2.24 10.30
N ALA A 804 15.63 -1.59 9.90
CA ALA A 804 16.29 -1.82 8.63
C ALA A 804 17.23 -3.06 8.63
N GLY A 805 17.44 -3.71 9.77
CA GLY A 805 18.42 -4.78 9.90
C GLY A 805 19.85 -4.36 9.56
N VAL A 806 20.18 -3.08 9.75
CA VAL A 806 21.55 -2.53 9.65
C VAL A 806 22.12 -2.48 11.06
N PHE A 807 22.35 -3.68 11.61
CA PHE A 807 22.59 -3.87 13.03
C PHE A 807 23.85 -3.18 13.57
N SER A 808 24.85 -2.95 12.73
CA SER A 808 26.07 -2.22 13.11
C SER A 808 25.80 -0.76 13.48
N LYS A 809 24.96 -0.08 12.70
CA LYS A 809 24.51 1.28 13.01
C LYS A 809 23.47 1.28 14.13
N ALA A 810 22.60 0.28 14.18
CA ALA A 810 21.63 0.11 15.26
C ALA A 810 22.33 0.02 16.62
N TRP A 811 23.40 -0.77 16.74
CA TRP A 811 24.28 -0.85 17.92
C TRP A 811 24.80 0.54 18.32
N GLU A 812 25.52 1.21 17.41
CA GLU A 812 26.19 2.48 17.68
C GLU A 812 25.22 3.55 18.19
N TYR A 813 24.10 3.73 17.49
CA TYR A 813 23.13 4.76 17.83
C TYR A 813 22.29 4.40 19.06
N SER A 814 22.04 3.12 19.32
CA SER A 814 21.32 2.67 20.52
C SER A 814 22.15 2.93 21.79
N VAL A 815 23.45 2.63 21.78
CA VAL A 815 24.36 2.94 22.89
C VAL A 815 24.44 4.46 23.11
N MET A 816 24.61 5.24 22.05
CA MET A 816 24.67 6.70 22.13
C MET A 816 23.37 7.31 22.70
N ALA A 817 22.21 6.80 22.27
CA ALA A 817 20.91 7.21 22.77
C ALA A 817 20.72 6.84 24.24
N ALA A 818 21.08 5.60 24.61
CA ALA A 818 20.97 5.09 25.98
C ALA A 818 21.83 5.90 26.97
N GLU A 819 23.06 6.24 26.58
CA GLU A 819 23.92 7.11 27.40
C GLU A 819 23.30 8.49 27.62
N ARG A 820 22.67 9.06 26.58
CA ARG A 820 22.02 10.36 26.67
C ARG A 820 20.78 10.31 27.56
N ALA A 821 19.96 9.26 27.44
CA ALA A 821 18.80 9.03 28.31
C ALA A 821 19.24 8.84 29.77
N ARG A 822 20.28 8.02 30.00
CA ARG A 822 20.89 7.82 31.33
C ARG A 822 21.38 9.14 31.94
N ARG A 823 22.06 10.00 31.18
CA ARG A 823 22.54 11.32 31.66
C ARG A 823 21.39 12.27 32.04
N LYS A 824 20.20 12.07 31.47
CA LYS A 824 18.98 12.81 31.80
C LYS A 824 18.14 12.16 32.91
N TYR A 825 18.61 11.05 33.49
CA TYR A 825 17.86 10.22 34.45
C TYR A 825 16.57 9.58 33.90
N ALA A 826 16.44 9.48 32.57
CA ALA A 826 15.37 8.72 31.91
C ALA A 826 15.74 7.23 31.90
N ASN A 827 15.73 6.59 33.07
CA ASN A 827 16.31 5.26 33.27
C ASN A 827 15.54 4.13 32.59
N VAL A 828 14.21 4.27 32.43
CA VAL A 828 13.38 3.30 31.70
C VAL A 828 13.71 3.34 30.21
N ASP A 829 13.71 4.52 29.60
CA ASP A 829 14.11 4.71 28.19
C ASP A 829 15.55 4.24 27.93
N ALA A 830 16.47 4.55 28.86
CA ALA A 830 17.85 4.10 28.77
C ALA A 830 17.94 2.57 28.78
N ALA A 831 17.11 1.89 29.57
CA ALA A 831 17.06 0.42 29.61
C ALA A 831 16.58 -0.17 28.28
N GLU A 832 15.54 0.40 27.68
CA GLU A 832 15.05 -0.05 26.37
C GLU A 832 16.10 0.11 25.27
N LEU A 833 16.81 1.23 25.28
CA LEU A 833 17.86 1.52 24.30
C LEU A 833 19.10 0.63 24.49
N TYR A 834 19.53 0.35 25.72
CA TYR A 834 20.62 -0.61 25.95
C TYR A 834 20.21 -2.05 25.56
N ARG A 835 18.96 -2.46 25.79
CA ARG A 835 18.47 -3.76 25.36
C ARG A 835 18.48 -3.88 23.83
N ARG A 836 17.97 -2.87 23.11
CA ARG A 836 18.03 -2.84 21.64
C ARG A 836 19.46 -2.93 21.10
N ALA A 837 20.42 -2.29 21.77
CA ALA A 837 21.83 -2.44 21.41
C ALA A 837 22.26 -3.91 21.50
N LEU A 838 22.03 -4.58 22.63
CA LEU A 838 22.39 -5.99 22.80
C LEU A 838 21.72 -6.92 21.78
N ASP A 839 20.43 -6.70 21.48
CA ASP A 839 19.70 -7.50 20.49
C ASP A 839 20.27 -7.32 19.05
N ALA A 840 20.66 -6.10 18.69
CA ALA A 840 21.35 -5.83 17.43
C ALA A 840 22.73 -6.50 17.37
N GLU A 841 23.44 -6.55 18.50
CA GLU A 841 24.75 -7.21 18.59
C GLU A 841 24.66 -8.74 18.44
N ASP A 842 23.66 -9.36 19.05
CA ASP A 842 23.38 -10.78 18.88
C ASP A 842 23.07 -11.13 17.42
N SER A 843 22.39 -10.21 16.70
CA SER A 843 22.10 -10.34 15.27
C SER A 843 23.32 -10.18 14.36
N MET A 844 24.42 -9.61 14.88
CA MET A 844 25.72 -9.53 14.20
C MET A 844 26.66 -10.70 14.58
N GLU A 845 26.17 -11.72 15.30
CA GLU A 845 26.97 -12.87 15.75
C GLU A 845 28.20 -12.49 16.62
N GLY A 846 28.14 -11.40 17.38
CA GLY A 846 29.21 -11.06 18.33
C GLY A 846 30.35 -10.22 17.75
N GLU A 847 30.14 -9.46 16.68
CA GLU A 847 31.17 -8.61 16.07
C GLU A 847 31.68 -7.47 16.98
N ALA A 848 30.89 -7.04 17.97
CA ALA A 848 31.32 -6.01 18.91
C ALA A 848 32.37 -6.56 19.89
N PRO A 849 33.32 -5.74 20.38
CA PRO A 849 34.29 -6.19 21.37
C PRO A 849 33.57 -6.73 22.62
N PRO A 850 33.88 -7.95 23.10
CA PRO A 850 33.18 -8.56 24.24
C PRO A 850 33.17 -7.68 25.50
N THR A 851 34.21 -6.87 25.70
CA THR A 851 34.29 -5.91 26.81
C THR A 851 33.31 -4.75 26.68
N GLU A 852 33.04 -4.28 25.46
CA GLU A 852 32.08 -3.19 25.19
C GLU A 852 30.65 -3.71 25.34
N ARG A 853 30.38 -4.92 24.83
CA ARG A 853 29.11 -5.63 25.03
C ARG A 853 28.80 -5.86 26.51
N ALA A 854 29.78 -6.30 27.29
CA ALA A 854 29.62 -6.50 28.72
C ALA A 854 29.36 -5.18 29.48
N GLN A 855 30.00 -4.09 29.09
CA GLN A 855 29.76 -2.75 29.67
C GLN A 855 28.34 -2.24 29.37
N VAL A 856 27.81 -2.50 28.18
CA VAL A 856 26.43 -2.17 27.82
C VAL A 856 25.43 -2.97 28.66
N ALA A 857 25.67 -4.27 28.85
CA ALA A 857 24.84 -5.11 29.72
C ALA A 857 24.91 -4.69 31.20
N GLU A 858 26.09 -4.30 31.70
CA GLU A 858 26.25 -3.71 33.03
C GLU A 858 25.48 -2.39 33.15
N ALA A 859 25.58 -1.50 32.15
CA ALA A 859 24.87 -0.23 32.12
C ALA A 859 23.34 -0.42 32.08
N LEU A 860 22.84 -1.47 31.41
CA LEU A 860 21.44 -1.89 31.47
C LEU A 860 21.03 -2.29 32.89
N GLY A 861 21.87 -3.07 33.58
CA GLY A 861 21.68 -3.42 34.99
C GLY A 861 21.59 -2.19 35.89
N ASP A 862 22.53 -1.25 35.74
CA ASP A 862 22.57 0.00 36.51
C ASP A 862 21.27 0.81 36.36
N VAL A 863 20.81 1.05 35.13
CA VAL A 863 19.62 1.89 34.89
C VAL A 863 18.33 1.20 35.33
N THR A 864 18.24 -0.12 35.19
CA THR A 864 17.06 -0.88 35.64
C THR A 864 16.99 -0.99 37.17
N GLU A 865 18.14 -1.07 37.86
CA GLU A 865 18.20 -0.99 39.32
C GLU A 865 17.71 0.37 39.81
N VAL A 866 18.20 1.46 39.21
CA VAL A 866 17.76 2.84 39.56
C VAL A 866 16.29 3.06 39.25
N ALA A 867 15.74 2.41 38.21
CA ALA A 867 14.31 2.44 37.88
C ALA A 867 13.44 1.55 38.79
N GLY A 868 14.02 0.82 39.75
CA GLY A 868 13.28 -0.07 40.66
C GLY A 868 12.86 -1.41 40.03
N LEU A 869 13.39 -1.75 38.85
CA LEU A 869 13.11 -2.97 38.10
C LEU A 869 14.10 -4.09 38.46
N TYR A 870 14.18 -4.46 39.74
CA TYR A 870 15.24 -5.32 40.29
C TYR A 870 15.41 -6.68 39.60
N GLY A 871 14.33 -7.30 39.12
CA GLY A 871 14.42 -8.58 38.39
C GLY A 871 15.14 -8.43 37.05
N LYS A 872 14.83 -7.37 36.29
CA LYS A 872 15.50 -7.05 35.03
C LYS A 872 16.97 -6.66 35.26
N ALA A 873 17.26 -6.00 36.39
CA ALA A 873 18.63 -5.65 36.78
C ALA A 873 19.48 -6.90 37.06
N GLU A 874 18.95 -7.86 37.83
CA GLU A 874 19.64 -9.13 38.09
C GLU A 874 19.95 -9.89 36.79
N GLU A 875 18.99 -10.00 35.88
CA GLU A 875 19.18 -10.63 34.57
C GLU A 875 20.29 -9.95 33.76
N ALA A 876 20.27 -8.62 33.67
CA ALA A 876 21.29 -7.85 32.94
C ALA A 876 22.69 -7.98 33.55
N PHE A 877 22.82 -7.98 34.89
CA PHE A 877 24.11 -8.18 35.55
C PHE A 877 24.66 -9.61 35.36
N LEU A 878 23.79 -10.64 35.38
CA LEU A 878 24.20 -12.02 35.07
C LEU A 878 24.65 -12.16 33.62
N GLU A 879 23.95 -11.50 32.69
CA GLU A 879 24.34 -11.43 31.28
C GLU A 879 25.72 -10.77 31.12
N ALA A 880 25.94 -9.61 31.77
CA ALA A 880 27.24 -8.94 31.79
C ALA A 880 28.35 -9.83 32.35
N GLN A 881 28.10 -10.53 33.47
CA GLN A 881 29.05 -11.47 34.07
C GLN A 881 29.42 -12.62 33.13
N ARG A 882 28.45 -13.18 32.41
CA ARG A 882 28.70 -14.23 31.42
C ARG A 882 29.62 -13.73 30.31
N ILE A 883 29.33 -12.56 29.75
CA ILE A 883 30.09 -11.96 28.65
C ILE A 883 31.52 -11.61 29.11
N PHE A 884 31.71 -11.03 30.30
CA PHE A 884 33.05 -10.80 30.86
C PHE A 884 33.83 -12.11 31.05
N GLY A 885 33.15 -13.18 31.52
CA GLY A 885 33.75 -14.50 31.67
C GLY A 885 34.22 -15.13 30.36
N GLU A 886 33.47 -14.93 29.27
CA GLU A 886 33.83 -15.38 27.92
C GLU A 886 34.99 -14.57 27.33
N ALA A 887 35.08 -13.27 27.67
CA ALA A 887 36.16 -12.38 27.26
C ALA A 887 37.50 -12.61 27.98
N GLY A 888 37.49 -13.32 29.12
CA GLY A 888 38.67 -13.58 29.94
C GLY A 888 39.20 -12.35 30.70
N VAL A 889 38.31 -11.38 31.00
CA VAL A 889 38.61 -10.11 31.68
C VAL A 889 38.09 -10.12 33.11
#